data_AF-A0AA40R906-F1
#
_entry.id   AF-A0AA40R906-F1
#
_cell.length_a   1.000
_cell.length_b   1.000
_cell.length_c   1.000
_cell.angle_alpha   90.00
_cell.angle_beta   90.00
_cell.angle_gamma   90.00
#
_symmetry.space_group_name_H-M   'P 1'
#
loop_
_entity.id
_entity.type
_entity.pdbx_description
1 polymer ?
#
loop_
_entity_poly.entity_id
_entity_poly.type
_entity_poly.pdbx_seq_one_letter_code
_entity_poly.pdbx_strand_id
1 'polypeptide(L)'
;MLAACGGQSSEESSNTAPTSPVTIVSPIAGGAPRGASDASPGGASTGAPGSTPGSTPGSTPGGASTGASGSTPGSTSTSPPSSTSIGQLSINKLEFAQTHVVPSGGLSWTLPQASVTLRLISKRGALALVAIDQADVAHPVLDVWQNGARLGSLVLNPPSALPPTESNGRAYASNRWSAVVPAAWMVPGVSFSVSASNYTSSVPQAPQFGSDADIQLTILPLYLFGADDTNAPPLSTTQMPDAATQQEIFAKWPAAHVNIRTHPAGPMTLSTVVIGPRTDSSGVAQPAYPVSALDQQKDSFGVMGTMLELVTNMRLANGESAINNQYYAPLLALNADHQLGELVGGVGWSGVSVGDYFYTGVFIHETGHGFGLGHAGDEYASGAYPYPDGSLSGSVWGYDQIRREFLDILIPPTALNYVNCQSERPVDAQNRCYKEDPMAHGAGDQSSGYKFATFSDFNTARMQAWIDSRILSDSASPTGYSKWDTTAQARMPYTPVTDDNGLYNINQNLPVQTGVPVHTILVSFSKAGSAGASYIYPPLSYTGNLIRTFDPTVAADRQAIAVDTGVYPWYCQGTGCDYTLRVTYVDGSRVYRVLQGGFRTWWTPSVLNPRATDPLSADSFKVWAINVPGNKGIAKIEVLDTPMVWNGMPANPTVVLSR
;
A
#
# COMPACT_ATOMS: atom_id res chain seq x y z
N MET A 1 -1.28 -23.14 -16.78
CA MET A 1 -0.39 -22.03 -17.21
C MET A 1 0.38 -21.63 -15.98
N LEU A 2 1.63 -22.09 -15.92
CA LEU A 2 2.52 -22.03 -14.77
C LEU A 2 3.59 -20.99 -15.11
N ALA A 3 3.51 -19.80 -14.52
CA ALA A 3 4.69 -18.97 -14.38
C ALA A 3 5.35 -19.40 -13.08
N ALA A 4 6.47 -20.11 -13.17
CA ALA A 4 7.32 -20.35 -12.03
C ALA A 4 7.84 -18.98 -11.56
N CYS A 5 7.47 -18.55 -10.35
CA CYS A 5 8.21 -17.53 -9.61
C CYS A 5 9.54 -18.16 -9.18
N GLY A 6 10.42 -18.40 -10.15
CA GLY A 6 11.70 -19.08 -9.97
C GLY A 6 12.76 -18.32 -10.73
N GLY A 7 13.28 -17.25 -10.12
CA GLY A 7 14.60 -16.78 -10.47
C GLY A 7 15.59 -17.84 -10.04
N GLN A 8 15.89 -18.82 -10.90
CA GLN A 8 17.01 -19.71 -10.69
C GLN A 8 18.28 -18.87 -10.66
N SER A 9 18.86 -18.74 -9.47
CA SER A 9 20.24 -18.35 -9.26
C SER A 9 21.14 -19.37 -9.95
N SER A 10 21.74 -18.99 -11.08
CA SER A 10 22.91 -19.69 -11.60
C SER A 10 24.11 -19.32 -10.74
N GLU A 11 24.50 -20.21 -9.83
CA GLU A 11 25.86 -20.23 -9.27
C GLU A 11 26.83 -20.73 -10.35
N GLU A 12 27.76 -19.87 -10.78
CA GLU A 12 29.17 -20.26 -10.91
C GLU A 12 30.08 -19.03 -10.91
N SER A 13 31.23 -19.22 -10.27
CA SER A 13 32.14 -18.19 -9.79
C SER A 13 32.97 -17.50 -10.90
N SER A 14 33.12 -16.18 -10.82
CA SER A 14 34.41 -15.52 -11.03
C SER A 14 34.39 -14.06 -10.56
N ASN A 15 35.51 -13.67 -9.95
CA ASN A 15 35.80 -12.38 -9.34
C ASN A 15 35.85 -11.24 -10.36
N THR A 16 35.67 -10.01 -9.84
CA THR A 16 36.06 -8.68 -10.37
C THR A 16 35.25 -8.04 -11.52
N ALA A 17 34.29 -7.15 -11.17
CA ALA A 17 34.06 -5.81 -11.75
C ALA A 17 32.76 -5.16 -11.19
N PRO A 18 32.63 -3.81 -11.17
CA PRO A 18 31.81 -3.09 -10.19
C PRO A 18 30.35 -2.91 -10.63
N THR A 19 29.42 -3.29 -9.76
CA THR A 19 27.99 -2.96 -9.86
C THR A 19 27.76 -1.50 -9.47
N SER A 20 27.38 -0.65 -10.43
CA SER A 20 26.74 0.65 -10.15
C SER A 20 25.22 0.43 -10.06
N PRO A 21 24.55 0.82 -8.96
CA PRO A 21 23.11 0.67 -8.83
C PRO A 21 22.36 1.72 -9.65
N VAL A 22 21.24 1.30 -10.22
CA VAL A 22 20.17 2.19 -10.71
C VAL A 22 19.76 3.09 -9.55
N THR A 23 20.11 4.36 -9.64
CA THR A 23 19.91 5.35 -8.58
C THR A 23 18.57 6.04 -8.80
N ILE A 24 17.49 5.45 -8.28
CA ILE A 24 16.26 6.18 -7.96
C ILE A 24 16.38 6.57 -6.49
N VAL A 25 16.71 7.84 -6.22
CA VAL A 25 16.92 8.35 -4.86
C VAL A 25 15.58 8.72 -4.23
N SER A 26 15.30 8.14 -3.04
CA SER A 26 14.86 8.76 -1.76
C SER A 26 13.75 7.97 -1.02
N PRO A 27 13.64 8.05 0.32
CA PRO A 27 14.67 7.73 1.31
C PRO A 27 14.19 6.65 2.33
N ILE A 28 15.15 5.92 2.90
CA ILE A 28 14.97 5.20 4.18
C ILE A 28 15.54 6.09 5.29
N ALA A 29 14.79 6.13 6.39
CA ALA A 29 15.06 6.88 7.61
C ALA A 29 16.46 6.59 8.20
N GLY A 30 17.19 7.66 8.52
CA GLY A 30 18.40 7.62 9.35
C GLY A 30 18.22 8.54 10.56
N GLY A 31 18.07 7.94 11.73
CA GLY A 31 18.09 8.65 13.01
C GLY A 31 19.47 9.21 13.32
N ALA A 32 19.50 10.35 14.01
CA ALA A 32 20.70 10.91 14.62
C ALA A 32 20.44 11.23 16.11
N PRO A 33 21.49 11.21 16.95
CA PRO A 33 21.39 10.93 18.38
C PRO A 33 21.15 12.18 19.23
N ARG A 34 20.65 11.92 20.45
CA ARG A 34 20.47 12.89 21.53
C ARG A 34 21.81 13.47 22.01
N GLY A 35 21.89 14.79 22.10
CA GLY A 35 22.89 15.54 22.86
C GLY A 35 22.18 16.63 23.66
N ALA A 36 22.33 16.59 24.97
CA ALA A 36 21.72 17.50 25.94
C ALA A 36 22.49 18.83 26.06
N SER A 37 21.78 19.93 26.31
CA SER A 37 22.15 20.93 27.34
C SER A 37 21.06 22.00 27.53
N ASP A 38 20.97 22.42 28.78
CA ASP A 38 19.99 23.30 29.42
C ASP A 38 19.90 24.74 28.87
N ALA A 39 18.71 25.34 28.99
CA ALA A 39 18.51 26.60 29.73
C ALA A 39 17.01 26.96 29.85
N SER A 40 16.50 26.91 31.08
CA SER A 40 15.31 27.66 31.55
C SER A 40 15.64 29.16 31.67
N PRO A 41 14.66 30.10 31.63
CA PRO A 41 13.68 30.32 32.72
C PRO A 41 12.25 30.58 32.17
N GLY A 42 11.12 30.55 32.89
CA GLY A 42 10.79 30.81 34.28
C GLY A 42 9.64 31.84 34.33
N GLY A 43 8.51 31.51 34.99
CA GLY A 43 7.42 32.46 35.34
C GLY A 43 6.03 32.01 34.82
N ALA A 44 5.13 31.39 35.59
CA ALA A 44 4.35 31.86 36.75
C ALA A 44 2.89 32.25 36.41
N SER A 45 1.99 31.32 36.74
CA SER A 45 0.63 31.40 37.32
C SER A 45 -0.31 32.62 37.22
N THR A 46 -1.60 32.27 37.37
CA THR A 46 -2.81 33.02 37.83
C THR A 46 -3.69 33.57 36.70
N GLY A 47 -5.02 33.44 36.68
CA GLY A 47 -5.98 32.86 37.62
C GLY A 47 -7.40 32.88 37.03
N ALA A 48 -8.29 32.05 37.57
CA ALA A 48 -9.75 32.26 37.55
C ALA A 48 -10.16 32.99 38.85
N PRO A 49 -11.31 33.69 38.92
CA PRO A 49 -12.54 33.00 39.34
C PRO A 49 -13.91 33.64 38.94
N GLY A 50 -14.98 32.83 39.13
CA GLY A 50 -16.35 33.23 39.53
C GLY A 50 -17.30 33.71 38.41
N SER A 51 -18.63 33.55 38.45
CA SER A 51 -19.59 32.87 39.32
C SER A 51 -21.00 33.09 38.71
N THR A 52 -21.88 32.08 38.83
CA THR A 52 -23.36 32.07 38.63
C THR A 52 -24.09 33.04 39.60
N PRO A 53 -25.44 33.35 39.55
CA PRO A 53 -26.56 32.40 39.32
C PRO A 53 -27.95 32.94 38.79
N GLY A 54 -28.92 32.02 38.62
CA GLY A 54 -30.38 32.24 38.62
C GLY A 54 -31.03 32.27 37.23
N SER A 55 -32.17 31.65 36.89
CA SER A 55 -33.36 31.26 37.67
C SER A 55 -34.31 30.37 36.82
N THR A 56 -35.07 29.49 37.47
CA THR A 56 -36.29 28.76 37.00
C THR A 56 -37.54 29.51 37.56
N PRO A 57 -38.85 29.13 37.41
CA PRO A 57 -39.50 27.93 36.81
C PRO A 57 -40.84 28.18 36.03
N GLY A 58 -41.47 27.11 35.53
CA GLY A 58 -42.92 27.00 35.25
C GLY A 58 -43.21 26.17 33.99
N SER A 59 -44.22 25.30 33.88
CA SER A 59 -45.27 24.82 34.78
C SER A 59 -46.00 23.67 34.05
N THR A 60 -46.44 22.65 34.79
CA THR A 60 -47.35 21.57 34.36
C THR A 60 -48.79 22.08 34.19
N PRO A 61 -49.64 21.38 33.42
CA PRO A 61 -50.71 20.56 34.03
C PRO A 61 -50.85 19.20 33.32
N GLY A 62 -51.24 18.09 33.93
CA GLY A 62 -52.37 17.89 34.84
C GLY A 62 -53.45 17.10 34.10
N GLY A 63 -53.57 15.79 34.39
CA GLY A 63 -54.59 14.93 33.80
C GLY A 63 -54.73 13.63 34.60
N ALA A 64 -55.68 13.61 35.53
CA ALA A 64 -56.07 12.46 36.34
C ALA A 64 -57.39 11.88 35.81
N SER A 65 -57.52 10.55 35.78
CA SER A 65 -58.82 9.90 36.04
C SER A 65 -58.68 8.48 36.56
N THR A 66 -59.20 8.29 37.78
CA THR A 66 -60.07 7.20 38.25
C THR A 66 -59.56 5.76 38.20
N GLY A 67 -59.42 5.20 39.41
CA GLY A 67 -59.16 3.80 39.65
C GLY A 67 -60.35 2.88 39.47
N ALA A 68 -60.04 1.60 39.34
CA ALA A 68 -60.90 0.49 39.68
C ALA A 68 -60.04 -0.57 40.36
N SER A 69 -60.43 -0.93 41.58
CA SER A 69 -59.82 -1.96 42.40
C SER A 69 -60.20 -3.33 41.83
N GLY A 70 -59.19 -4.15 41.52
CA GLY A 70 -59.34 -5.54 41.10
C GLY A 70 -58.24 -6.36 41.74
N SER A 71 -58.59 -7.06 42.80
CA SER A 71 -57.76 -7.95 43.60
C SER A 71 -57.32 -9.18 42.80
N THR A 72 -56.01 -9.34 42.60
CA THR A 72 -55.38 -10.58 42.11
C THR A 72 -54.37 -11.08 43.15
N PRO A 73 -54.39 -12.36 43.56
CA PRO A 73 -53.52 -12.87 44.62
C PRO A 73 -52.07 -13.04 44.14
N GLY A 74 -51.14 -12.52 44.94
CA GLY A 74 -49.76 -12.99 45.14
C GLY A 74 -48.98 -13.52 43.93
N SER A 75 -48.31 -12.62 43.19
CA SER A 75 -47.05 -12.99 42.56
C SER A 75 -45.94 -12.80 43.59
N THR A 76 -45.49 -13.90 44.19
CA THR A 76 -44.20 -13.96 44.87
C THR A 76 -43.13 -13.45 43.89
N SER A 77 -42.56 -12.28 44.18
CA SER A 77 -41.28 -11.88 43.60
C SER A 77 -40.22 -12.84 44.13
N THR A 78 -40.00 -13.94 43.42
CA THR A 78 -38.75 -14.68 43.54
C THR A 78 -37.64 -13.72 43.17
N SER A 79 -36.92 -13.22 44.18
CA SER A 79 -35.58 -12.71 43.99
C SER A 79 -34.81 -13.69 43.11
N PRO A 80 -34.04 -13.22 42.11
CA PRO A 80 -33.13 -14.10 41.38
C PRO A 80 -32.29 -14.85 42.43
N PRO A 81 -32.01 -16.15 42.25
CA PRO A 81 -31.10 -16.83 43.14
C PRO A 81 -29.80 -16.02 43.15
N SER A 82 -29.39 -15.57 44.33
CA SER A 82 -28.05 -15.04 44.55
C SER A 82 -27.08 -16.14 44.12
N SER A 83 -26.60 -16.07 42.88
CA SER A 83 -25.53 -16.92 42.41
C SER A 83 -24.33 -16.55 43.25
N THR A 84 -23.98 -17.40 44.21
CA THR A 84 -22.73 -17.29 44.94
C THR A 84 -21.63 -17.41 43.90
N SER A 85 -21.09 -16.28 43.45
CA SER A 85 -19.99 -16.25 42.49
C SER A 85 -18.83 -17.02 43.08
N ILE A 86 -18.31 -18.00 42.33
CA ILE A 86 -17.27 -18.93 42.79
C ILE A 86 -15.88 -18.24 42.81
N GLY A 87 -15.77 -17.02 42.27
CA GLY A 87 -14.54 -16.22 42.20
C GLY A 87 -14.48 -15.37 40.93
N GLN A 88 -13.32 -14.80 40.65
CA GLN A 88 -13.05 -14.12 39.37
C GLN A 88 -12.72 -15.14 38.28
N LEU A 89 -13.34 -14.99 37.11
CA LEU A 89 -13.03 -15.80 35.94
C LEU A 89 -11.59 -15.50 35.48
N SER A 90 -10.81 -16.55 35.22
CA SER A 90 -9.44 -16.40 34.72
C SER A 90 -9.39 -16.77 33.25
N ILE A 91 -8.69 -15.95 32.47
CA ILE A 91 -8.45 -16.19 31.05
C ILE A 91 -6.95 -16.38 30.82
N ASN A 92 -6.56 -17.56 30.36
CA ASN A 92 -5.21 -17.83 29.90
C ASN A 92 -4.84 -16.98 28.68
N LYS A 93 -5.79 -16.78 27.76
CA LYS A 93 -5.57 -16.09 26.49
C LYS A 93 -6.82 -15.34 26.03
N LEU A 94 -6.58 -14.15 25.49
CA LEU A 94 -7.51 -13.42 24.63
C LEU A 94 -6.77 -13.02 23.36
N GLU A 95 -7.17 -13.62 22.26
CA GLU A 95 -6.60 -13.45 20.92
C GLU A 95 -7.70 -12.95 19.98
N PHE A 96 -7.32 -12.25 18.92
CA PHE A 96 -8.24 -11.74 17.89
C PHE A 96 -7.73 -12.14 16.52
N ALA A 97 -8.61 -12.69 15.70
CA ALA A 97 -8.29 -13.08 14.32
C ALA A 97 -8.87 -12.06 13.33
N GLN A 98 -7.99 -11.40 12.58
CA GLN A 98 -8.35 -10.50 11.46
C GLN A 98 -7.73 -11.01 10.16
N THR A 99 -6.50 -10.62 9.83
CA THR A 99 -5.67 -11.28 8.81
C THR A 99 -4.91 -12.47 9.41
N HIS A 100 -4.54 -12.32 10.69
CA HIS A 100 -3.80 -13.28 11.51
C HIS A 100 -4.42 -13.37 12.90
N VAL A 101 -4.11 -14.44 13.64
CA VAL A 101 -4.48 -14.58 15.05
C VAL A 101 -3.45 -13.87 15.93
N VAL A 102 -3.83 -12.72 16.48
CA VAL A 102 -2.94 -11.82 17.22
C VAL A 102 -3.42 -11.71 18.68
N PRO A 103 -2.52 -11.76 19.69
CA PRO A 103 -2.90 -11.52 21.08
C PRO A 103 -3.33 -10.06 21.29
N SER A 104 -4.04 -9.76 22.39
CA SER A 104 -4.47 -8.38 22.72
C SER A 104 -3.33 -7.35 22.69
N GLY A 105 -2.13 -7.73 23.14
CA GLY A 105 -0.94 -6.88 23.13
C GLY A 105 -0.27 -6.66 21.76
N GLY A 106 -0.73 -7.33 20.70
CA GLY A 106 -0.03 -7.34 19.41
C GLY A 106 1.18 -8.29 19.37
N LEU A 107 1.84 -8.33 18.21
CA LEU A 107 3.13 -9.03 18.02
C LEU A 107 4.19 -8.00 17.66
N SER A 108 5.43 -8.18 18.10
CA SER A 108 6.53 -7.27 17.80
C SER A 108 7.81 -8.02 17.53
N TRP A 109 8.57 -7.52 16.57
CA TRP A 109 9.87 -8.05 16.17
C TRP A 109 10.90 -6.92 16.23
N THR A 110 12.07 -7.27 16.75
CA THR A 110 13.26 -6.43 16.72
C THR A 110 14.38 -7.26 16.13
N LEU A 111 14.66 -7.00 14.86
CA LEU A 111 15.75 -7.58 14.07
C LEU A 111 16.84 -6.52 13.89
N PRO A 112 18.06 -6.90 13.50
CA PRO A 112 19.15 -5.93 13.34
C PRO A 112 18.83 -4.84 12.28
N GLN A 113 18.01 -5.16 11.27
CA GLN A 113 17.65 -4.27 10.17
C GLN A 113 16.16 -3.86 10.15
N ALA A 114 15.33 -4.38 11.05
CA ALA A 114 13.90 -4.11 11.06
C ALA A 114 13.31 -4.10 12.46
N SER A 115 12.44 -3.14 12.75
CA SER A 115 11.60 -3.16 13.96
C SER A 115 10.16 -2.87 13.57
N VAL A 116 9.28 -3.84 13.77
CA VAL A 116 7.88 -3.79 13.33
C VAL A 116 6.95 -4.42 14.36
N THR A 117 5.70 -3.95 14.37
CA THR A 117 4.66 -4.42 15.28
C THR A 117 3.39 -4.68 14.49
N LEU A 118 2.81 -5.87 14.64
CA LEU A 118 1.48 -6.19 14.15
C LEU A 118 0.45 -5.92 15.25
N ARG A 119 -0.53 -5.07 14.93
CA ARG A 119 -1.64 -4.67 15.82
C ARG A 119 -2.98 -5.03 15.19
N LEU A 120 -4.05 -4.93 15.96
CA LEU A 120 -5.39 -5.04 15.42
C LEU A 120 -5.69 -3.85 14.51
N ILE A 121 -6.29 -4.11 13.36
CA ILE A 121 -6.72 -3.10 12.40
C ILE A 121 -8.02 -2.49 12.94
N SER A 122 -8.04 -1.17 13.08
CA SER A 122 -9.23 -0.46 13.55
C SER A 122 -10.36 -0.54 12.51
N LYS A 123 -11.62 -0.56 12.98
CA LYS A 123 -12.83 -0.69 12.16
C LYS A 123 -12.85 -1.91 11.23
N ARG A 124 -12.15 -2.98 11.61
CA ARG A 124 -12.22 -4.28 10.93
C ARG A 124 -12.72 -5.34 11.90
N GLY A 125 -13.75 -6.08 11.49
CA GLY A 125 -14.31 -7.16 12.29
C GLY A 125 -13.25 -8.20 12.67
N ALA A 126 -13.44 -8.87 13.80
CA ALA A 126 -12.48 -9.86 14.29
C ALA A 126 -13.20 -11.05 14.93
N LEU A 127 -12.60 -12.23 14.82
CA LEU A 127 -12.97 -13.37 15.67
C LEU A 127 -12.21 -13.25 17.00
N ALA A 128 -12.92 -12.98 18.10
CA ALA A 128 -12.34 -13.08 19.42
C ALA A 128 -12.21 -14.56 19.81
N LEU A 129 -11.06 -14.93 20.38
CA LEU A 129 -10.71 -16.27 20.80
C LEU A 129 -10.28 -16.23 22.26
N VAL A 130 -10.96 -16.98 23.12
CA VAL A 130 -10.75 -16.96 24.57
C VAL A 130 -10.42 -18.36 25.07
N ALA A 131 -9.28 -18.51 25.74
CA ALA A 131 -9.02 -19.69 26.58
C ALA A 131 -9.45 -19.37 28.02
N ILE A 132 -10.49 -20.05 28.49
CA ILE A 132 -11.02 -19.92 29.86
C ILE A 132 -10.45 -21.06 30.71
N ASP A 133 -9.98 -20.74 31.91
CA ASP A 133 -9.24 -21.69 32.76
C ASP A 133 -10.19 -22.65 33.49
N GLN A 134 -11.39 -22.15 33.81
CA GLN A 134 -12.41 -22.88 34.53
C GLN A 134 -13.19 -23.81 33.58
N ALA A 135 -13.19 -25.11 33.87
CA ALA A 135 -13.84 -26.13 33.06
C ALA A 135 -15.38 -26.16 33.20
N ASP A 136 -15.91 -25.64 34.31
CA ASP A 136 -17.33 -25.57 34.65
C ASP A 136 -17.96 -24.21 34.32
N VAL A 137 -17.31 -23.39 33.48
CA VAL A 137 -17.83 -22.08 33.07
C VAL A 137 -19.22 -22.21 32.42
N ALA A 138 -20.21 -21.48 32.94
CA ALA A 138 -21.59 -21.53 32.48
C ALA A 138 -21.99 -20.26 31.72
N HIS A 139 -22.41 -20.43 30.46
CA HIS A 139 -22.85 -19.36 29.56
C HIS A 139 -21.87 -18.16 29.49
N PRO A 140 -20.61 -18.40 29.10
CA PRO A 140 -19.64 -17.31 29.01
C PRO A 140 -20.03 -16.30 27.92
N VAL A 141 -19.87 -15.02 28.23
CA VAL A 141 -20.09 -13.91 27.29
C VAL A 141 -18.86 -12.99 27.28
N LEU A 142 -18.57 -12.44 26.10
CA LEU A 142 -17.55 -11.41 25.91
C LEU A 142 -18.21 -10.04 26.08
N ASP A 143 -17.89 -9.35 27.16
CA ASP A 143 -18.31 -7.98 27.43
C ASP A 143 -17.32 -6.98 26.82
N VAL A 144 -17.85 -5.97 26.12
CA VAL A 144 -17.06 -4.93 25.48
C VAL A 144 -17.40 -3.57 26.08
N TRP A 145 -16.36 -2.84 26.46
CA TRP A 145 -16.46 -1.52 27.07
C TRP A 145 -15.65 -0.51 26.26
N GLN A 146 -16.09 0.73 26.22
CA GLN A 146 -15.33 1.85 25.65
C GLN A 146 -15.39 3.01 26.61
N ASN A 147 -14.23 3.49 27.06
CA ASN A 147 -14.14 4.63 27.99
C ASN A 147 -15.06 4.51 29.23
N GLY A 148 -15.23 3.30 29.76
CA GLY A 148 -16.07 3.01 30.94
C GLY A 148 -17.56 2.79 30.64
N ALA A 149 -18.03 2.99 29.41
CA ALA A 149 -19.39 2.66 28.99
C ALA A 149 -19.44 1.29 28.31
N ARG A 150 -20.45 0.47 28.62
CA ARG A 150 -20.62 -0.84 27.98
C ARG A 150 -21.15 -0.65 26.56
N LEU A 151 -20.41 -1.12 25.55
CA LEU A 151 -20.86 -1.15 24.17
C LEU A 151 -21.87 -2.27 23.93
N GLY A 152 -21.63 -3.43 24.55
CA GLY A 152 -22.49 -4.60 24.43
C GLY A 152 -21.79 -5.88 24.88
N SER A 153 -22.44 -7.01 24.59
CA SER A 153 -21.92 -8.35 24.91
C SER A 153 -22.24 -9.36 23.84
N LEU A 154 -21.37 -10.34 23.68
CA LEU A 154 -21.49 -11.41 22.70
C LEU A 154 -21.44 -12.75 23.42
N VAL A 155 -22.41 -13.63 23.14
CA VAL A 155 -22.35 -15.01 23.62
C VAL A 155 -21.14 -15.70 22.98
N LEU A 156 -20.33 -16.34 23.81
CA LEU A 156 -19.19 -17.10 23.32
C LEU A 156 -19.64 -18.51 22.90
N ASN A 157 -19.29 -18.88 21.67
CA ASN A 157 -19.46 -20.22 21.14
C ASN A 157 -18.47 -21.17 21.83
N PRO A 158 -18.87 -22.43 22.11
CA PRO A 158 -18.00 -23.41 22.75
C PRO A 158 -16.82 -23.81 21.84
N PRO A 159 -15.75 -24.40 22.39
CA PRO A 159 -14.60 -24.83 21.59
C PRO A 159 -14.91 -25.80 20.45
N SER A 160 -15.97 -26.62 20.58
CA SER A 160 -16.43 -27.50 19.51
C SER A 160 -17.05 -26.77 18.30
N ALA A 161 -17.34 -25.49 18.44
CA ALA A 161 -17.90 -24.63 17.40
C ALA A 161 -16.87 -23.65 16.83
N LEU A 162 -15.57 -23.86 17.08
CA LEU A 162 -14.52 -23.09 16.43
C LEU A 162 -14.61 -23.24 14.91
N PRO A 163 -14.32 -22.17 14.16
CA PRO A 163 -14.23 -22.26 12.71
C PRO A 163 -13.19 -23.31 12.27
N PRO A 164 -13.41 -23.98 11.12
CA PRO A 164 -12.47 -24.95 10.61
C PRO A 164 -11.18 -24.28 10.13
N THR A 165 -10.19 -25.11 9.83
CA THR A 165 -8.99 -24.71 9.09
C THR A 165 -9.20 -25.04 7.62
N GLU A 166 -8.61 -24.25 6.71
CA GLU A 166 -8.68 -24.47 5.27
C GLU A 166 -8.42 -25.94 4.89
N SER A 167 -9.12 -26.43 3.87
CA SER A 167 -9.05 -27.83 3.41
C SER A 167 -9.29 -28.88 4.50
N ASN A 168 -10.08 -28.54 5.53
CA ASN A 168 -10.28 -29.38 6.72
C ASN A 168 -8.96 -29.79 7.38
N GLY A 169 -8.00 -28.86 7.40
CA GLY A 169 -6.70 -29.05 8.05
C GLY A 169 -6.82 -29.25 9.56
N ARG A 170 -5.67 -29.35 10.24
CA ARG A 170 -5.64 -29.54 11.70
C ARG A 170 -6.39 -28.40 12.40
N ALA A 171 -7.10 -28.70 13.48
CA ALA A 171 -7.80 -27.67 14.24
C ALA A 171 -6.81 -26.66 14.84
N TYR A 172 -7.15 -25.35 14.80
CA TYR A 172 -6.34 -24.29 15.40
C TYR A 172 -6.12 -24.51 16.91
N ALA A 173 -7.19 -24.83 17.64
CA ALA A 173 -7.17 -25.14 19.06
C ALA A 173 -8.38 -26.00 19.44
N SER A 174 -8.30 -26.71 20.57
CA SER A 174 -9.40 -27.52 21.12
C SER A 174 -10.10 -26.87 22.33
N ASN A 175 -9.61 -25.72 22.79
CA ASN A 175 -10.03 -25.09 24.05
C ASN A 175 -10.34 -23.59 23.91
N ARG A 176 -10.56 -23.07 22.70
CA ARG A 176 -10.93 -21.66 22.49
C ARG A 176 -12.43 -21.49 22.38
N TRP A 177 -13.00 -20.72 23.29
CA TRP A 177 -14.31 -20.11 23.10
C TRP A 177 -14.20 -18.99 22.07
N SER A 178 -15.27 -18.70 21.31
CA SER A 178 -15.18 -17.70 20.24
C SER A 178 -16.43 -16.87 20.00
N ALA A 179 -16.26 -15.63 19.56
CA ALA A 179 -17.34 -14.78 19.09
C ALA A 179 -16.85 -13.81 18.00
N VAL A 180 -17.71 -13.48 17.04
CA VAL A 180 -17.39 -12.47 16.02
C VAL A 180 -17.70 -11.09 16.59
N VAL A 181 -16.66 -10.29 16.76
CA VAL A 181 -16.76 -8.88 17.19
C VAL A 181 -16.98 -8.00 15.96
N PRO A 182 -18.05 -7.19 15.93
CA PRO A 182 -18.32 -6.31 14.79
C PRO A 182 -17.26 -5.23 14.65
N ALA A 183 -17.00 -4.81 13.41
CA ALA A 183 -16.03 -3.76 13.07
C ALA A 183 -16.19 -2.48 13.90
N ALA A 184 -17.43 -2.06 14.16
CA ALA A 184 -17.74 -0.86 14.95
C ALA A 184 -17.24 -0.91 16.41
N TRP A 185 -16.97 -2.10 16.95
CA TRP A 185 -16.45 -2.29 18.30
C TRP A 185 -14.92 -2.51 18.32
N MET A 186 -14.31 -2.71 17.14
CA MET A 186 -12.87 -2.88 17.00
C MET A 186 -12.22 -1.51 16.78
N VAL A 187 -12.22 -0.67 17.81
CA VAL A 187 -11.74 0.71 17.75
C VAL A 187 -10.85 1.04 18.97
N PRO A 188 -9.95 2.04 18.87
CA PRO A 188 -9.13 2.47 20.00
C PRO A 188 -9.95 2.83 21.26
N GLY A 189 -9.39 2.55 22.44
CA GLY A 189 -10.02 2.84 23.74
C GLY A 189 -11.03 1.80 24.24
N VAL A 190 -11.20 0.68 23.53
CA VAL A 190 -12.04 -0.43 24.00
C VAL A 190 -11.30 -1.39 24.93
N SER A 191 -12.04 -2.02 25.84
CA SER A 191 -11.57 -3.15 26.63
C SER A 191 -12.56 -4.30 26.58
N PHE A 192 -12.01 -5.51 26.68
CA PHE A 192 -12.74 -6.76 26.60
C PHE A 192 -12.58 -7.54 27.91
N SER A 193 -13.67 -8.08 28.42
CA SER A 193 -13.67 -8.96 29.59
C SER A 193 -14.64 -10.10 29.36
N VAL A 194 -14.44 -11.23 30.04
CA VAL A 194 -15.33 -12.38 29.93
C VAL A 194 -16.08 -12.55 31.23
N SER A 195 -17.41 -12.60 31.16
CA SER A 195 -18.28 -12.91 32.29
C SER A 195 -19.00 -14.23 32.05
N ALA A 196 -19.45 -14.86 33.13
CA ALA A 196 -20.18 -16.12 33.11
C ALA A 196 -21.22 -16.13 34.22
N SER A 197 -22.23 -16.99 34.14
CA SER A 197 -23.34 -17.00 35.11
C SER A 197 -22.90 -17.43 36.52
N ASN A 198 -21.79 -18.17 36.64
CA ASN A 198 -21.25 -18.71 37.89
C ASN A 198 -19.94 -18.03 38.37
N TYR A 199 -19.43 -17.04 37.64
CA TYR A 199 -18.18 -16.32 37.98
C TYR A 199 -18.32 -14.81 37.81
N THR A 200 -17.54 -14.04 38.56
CA THR A 200 -17.37 -12.60 38.28
C THR A 200 -16.46 -12.39 37.07
N SER A 201 -16.61 -11.25 36.38
CA SER A 201 -15.90 -10.95 35.14
C SER A 201 -14.38 -11.04 35.27
N SER A 202 -13.74 -11.54 34.22
CA SER A 202 -12.28 -11.55 34.10
C SER A 202 -11.68 -10.14 34.15
N VAL A 203 -10.37 -10.07 34.38
CA VAL A 203 -9.63 -8.81 34.23
C VAL A 203 -9.82 -8.27 32.81
N PRO A 204 -10.21 -6.99 32.63
CA PRO A 204 -10.33 -6.40 31.31
C PRO A 204 -8.99 -6.32 30.59
N GLN A 205 -8.97 -6.67 29.30
CA GLN A 205 -7.82 -6.50 28.42
C GLN A 205 -8.13 -5.45 27.36
N ALA A 206 -7.22 -4.50 27.18
CA ALA A 206 -7.33 -3.43 26.18
C ALA A 206 -6.40 -3.73 25.01
N PRO A 207 -6.92 -4.09 23.82
CA PRO A 207 -6.09 -4.41 22.68
C PRO A 207 -5.39 -3.20 22.09
N GLN A 208 -4.24 -3.41 21.46
CA GLN A 208 -3.59 -2.38 20.67
C GLN A 208 -4.14 -2.33 19.24
N PHE A 209 -4.47 -1.12 18.80
CA PHE A 209 -4.99 -0.84 17.48
C PHE A 209 -3.99 -0.06 16.63
N GLY A 210 -3.90 -0.44 15.35
CA GLY A 210 -3.32 0.37 14.27
C GLY A 210 -4.40 1.20 13.57
N SER A 211 -4.05 1.79 12.42
CA SER A 211 -4.95 2.67 11.69
C SER A 211 -6.23 1.98 11.21
N ASP A 212 -7.30 2.77 11.03
CA ASP A 212 -8.53 2.38 10.32
C ASP A 212 -8.47 2.77 8.83
N ALA A 213 -7.26 2.84 8.27
CA ALA A 213 -7.05 3.30 6.91
C ALA A 213 -7.60 2.31 5.87
N ASP A 214 -8.23 2.90 4.86
CA ASP A 214 -8.55 2.22 3.61
C ASP A 214 -7.30 2.20 2.73
N ILE A 215 -7.19 1.15 1.93
CA ILE A 215 -6.25 1.11 0.82
C ILE A 215 -6.99 1.09 -0.51
N GLN A 216 -6.58 1.98 -1.41
CA GLN A 216 -6.99 1.94 -2.80
C GLN A 216 -5.99 1.08 -3.58
N LEU A 217 -6.49 0.16 -4.38
CA LEU A 217 -5.75 -0.50 -5.46
C LEU A 217 -6.34 0.00 -6.79
N THR A 218 -5.53 0.68 -7.57
CA THR A 218 -5.89 1.22 -8.88
C THR A 218 -5.30 0.32 -9.96
N ILE A 219 -6.17 -0.26 -10.80
CA ILE A 219 -5.78 -1.16 -11.87
C ILE A 219 -5.68 -0.39 -13.19
N LEU A 220 -4.53 -0.42 -13.86
CA LEU A 220 -4.32 0.21 -15.17
C LEU A 220 -3.91 -0.86 -16.21
N PRO A 221 -4.86 -1.44 -16.96
CA PRO A 221 -4.54 -2.44 -17.97
C PRO A 221 -3.70 -1.85 -19.10
N LEU A 222 -2.64 -2.54 -19.50
CA LEU A 222 -1.73 -2.12 -20.56
C LEU A 222 -1.84 -3.06 -21.76
N TYR A 223 -2.37 -2.54 -22.87
CA TYR A 223 -2.50 -3.24 -24.14
C TYR A 223 -1.37 -2.81 -25.07
N LEU A 224 -0.38 -3.66 -25.26
CA LEU A 224 0.85 -3.34 -25.97
C LEU A 224 0.88 -4.02 -27.33
N PHE A 225 1.49 -3.34 -28.31
CA PHE A 225 1.88 -3.90 -29.60
C PHE A 225 0.68 -4.37 -30.46
N GLY A 226 -0.42 -3.64 -30.38
CA GLY A 226 -1.65 -3.95 -31.12
C GLY A 226 -2.57 -4.94 -30.39
N ALA A 227 -2.28 -5.27 -29.13
CA ALA A 227 -3.22 -5.99 -28.28
C ALA A 227 -4.55 -5.21 -28.16
N ASP A 228 -5.66 -5.93 -28.22
CA ASP A 228 -7.01 -5.43 -27.95
C ASP A 228 -7.92 -6.59 -27.49
N ASP A 229 -9.20 -6.31 -27.29
CA ASP A 229 -10.19 -7.30 -26.83
C ASP A 229 -10.45 -8.45 -27.85
N THR A 230 -9.95 -8.36 -29.08
CA THR A 230 -10.14 -9.37 -30.13
C THR A 230 -9.01 -10.40 -30.17
N ASN A 231 -7.81 -10.03 -29.72
CA ASN A 231 -6.60 -10.85 -29.80
C ASN A 231 -5.88 -11.06 -28.45
N ALA A 232 -6.39 -10.44 -27.38
CA ALA A 232 -5.93 -10.61 -26.01
C ALA A 232 -7.15 -10.72 -25.07
N PRO A 233 -6.96 -11.18 -23.81
CA PRO A 233 -8.01 -11.14 -22.80
C PRO A 233 -8.72 -9.78 -22.74
N PRO A 234 -10.06 -9.75 -22.76
CA PRO A 234 -10.81 -8.53 -22.91
C PRO A 234 -10.75 -7.67 -21.65
N LEU A 235 -10.99 -6.36 -21.81
CA LEU A 235 -10.99 -5.40 -20.71
C LEU A 235 -11.89 -5.84 -19.55
N SER A 236 -13.01 -6.50 -19.83
CA SER A 236 -13.91 -7.03 -18.81
C SER A 236 -13.25 -7.96 -17.79
N THR A 237 -12.14 -8.61 -18.18
CA THR A 237 -11.36 -9.53 -17.34
C THR A 237 -10.07 -8.90 -16.79
N THR A 238 -9.50 -7.93 -17.49
CA THR A 238 -8.21 -7.31 -17.14
C THR A 238 -8.36 -6.01 -16.35
N GLN A 239 -9.56 -5.41 -16.32
CA GLN A 239 -9.76 -4.11 -15.69
C GLN A 239 -9.80 -4.17 -14.16
N MET A 240 -10.17 -5.33 -13.59
CA MET A 240 -10.22 -5.59 -12.16
C MET A 240 -10.23 -7.11 -11.89
N PRO A 241 -9.70 -7.56 -10.74
CA PRO A 241 -9.93 -8.93 -10.25
C PRO A 241 -11.43 -9.23 -10.06
N ASP A 242 -11.81 -10.49 -10.21
CA ASP A 242 -13.17 -10.95 -9.90
C ASP A 242 -13.53 -10.76 -8.41
N ALA A 243 -14.83 -10.73 -8.08
CA ALA A 243 -15.30 -10.40 -6.73
C ALA A 243 -14.75 -11.35 -5.64
N ALA A 244 -14.55 -12.63 -5.95
CA ALA A 244 -13.98 -13.59 -5.01
C ALA A 244 -12.50 -13.27 -4.73
N THR A 245 -11.75 -12.88 -5.77
CA THR A 245 -10.35 -12.43 -5.66
C THR A 245 -10.26 -11.14 -4.85
N GLN A 246 -11.18 -10.18 -5.06
CA GLN A 246 -11.22 -8.95 -4.26
C GLN A 246 -11.46 -9.23 -2.77
N GLN A 247 -12.36 -10.17 -2.46
CA GLN A 247 -12.60 -10.62 -1.08
C GLN A 247 -11.37 -11.31 -0.48
N GLU A 248 -10.65 -12.11 -1.26
CA GLU A 248 -9.41 -12.75 -0.82
C GLU A 248 -8.29 -11.73 -0.55
N ILE A 249 -8.15 -10.71 -1.40
CA ILE A 249 -7.23 -9.58 -1.16
C ILE A 249 -7.58 -8.91 0.17
N PHE A 250 -8.85 -8.58 0.38
CA PHE A 250 -9.30 -7.99 1.65
C PHE A 250 -9.01 -8.89 2.85
N ALA A 251 -9.26 -10.19 2.74
CA ALA A 251 -8.99 -11.15 3.82
C ALA A 251 -7.50 -11.18 4.21
N LYS A 252 -6.58 -11.02 3.26
CA LYS A 252 -5.13 -11.16 3.47
C LYS A 252 -4.39 -9.85 3.72
N TRP A 253 -4.91 -8.71 3.27
CA TRP A 253 -4.25 -7.41 3.44
C TRP A 253 -4.66 -6.73 4.75
N PRO A 254 -3.73 -6.06 5.48
CA PRO A 254 -4.01 -5.47 6.78
C PRO A 254 -4.64 -4.07 6.70
N ALA A 255 -5.75 -3.94 5.97
CA ALA A 255 -6.50 -2.68 5.80
C ALA A 255 -7.91 -2.76 6.40
N ALA A 256 -8.50 -1.63 6.79
CA ALA A 256 -9.89 -1.59 7.24
C ALA A 256 -10.85 -1.91 6.10
N HIS A 257 -10.55 -1.37 4.91
CA HIS A 257 -11.20 -1.68 3.65
C HIS A 257 -10.17 -1.71 2.50
N VAL A 258 -10.45 -2.53 1.48
CA VAL A 258 -9.71 -2.52 0.21
C VAL A 258 -10.66 -2.04 -0.88
N ASN A 259 -10.38 -0.88 -1.45
CA ASN A 259 -11.12 -0.31 -2.56
C ASN A 259 -10.36 -0.65 -3.84
N ILE A 260 -10.98 -1.39 -4.76
CA ILE A 260 -10.36 -1.75 -6.04
C ILE A 260 -11.10 -1.00 -7.14
N ARG A 261 -10.36 -0.29 -7.99
CA ARG A 261 -10.94 0.46 -9.12
C ARG A 261 -10.07 0.34 -10.35
N THR A 262 -10.67 0.39 -11.53
CA THR A 262 -9.93 0.65 -12.76
C THR A 262 -9.51 2.12 -12.79
N HIS A 263 -8.31 2.40 -13.27
CA HIS A 263 -7.80 3.75 -13.45
C HIS A 263 -8.76 4.55 -14.36
N PRO A 264 -9.07 5.82 -14.05
CA PRO A 264 -10.04 6.59 -14.84
C PRO A 264 -9.65 6.84 -16.30
N ALA A 265 -8.37 6.62 -16.65
CA ALA A 265 -7.90 6.63 -18.04
C ALA A 265 -8.42 5.45 -18.89
N GLY A 266 -8.99 4.42 -18.28
CA GLY A 266 -9.27 3.16 -18.96
C GLY A 266 -7.99 2.40 -19.28
N PRO A 267 -8.02 1.44 -20.24
CA PRO A 267 -6.81 0.76 -20.69
C PRO A 267 -5.87 1.75 -21.39
N MET A 268 -4.57 1.57 -21.18
CA MET A 268 -3.55 2.29 -21.92
C MET A 268 -3.06 1.41 -23.08
N THR A 269 -3.24 1.89 -24.30
CA THR A 269 -2.84 1.16 -25.51
C THR A 269 -1.59 1.78 -26.14
N LEU A 270 -0.53 1.00 -26.32
CA LEU A 270 0.74 1.45 -26.88
C LEU A 270 1.20 0.56 -28.04
N SER A 271 1.39 1.13 -29.23
CA SER A 271 2.00 0.43 -30.36
C SER A 271 3.53 0.34 -30.26
N THR A 272 4.13 1.18 -29.43
CA THR A 272 5.59 1.30 -29.30
C THR A 272 5.93 1.59 -27.85
N VAL A 273 6.99 0.94 -27.37
CA VAL A 273 7.56 1.16 -26.05
C VAL A 273 9.04 1.49 -26.23
N VAL A 274 9.54 2.55 -25.59
CA VAL A 274 10.97 2.87 -25.61
C VAL A 274 11.64 2.31 -24.37
N ILE A 275 12.51 1.33 -24.56
CA ILE A 275 13.32 0.74 -23.50
C ILE A 275 14.58 1.61 -23.32
N GLY A 276 14.83 2.04 -22.09
CA GLY A 276 16.04 2.81 -21.73
C GLY A 276 17.33 1.97 -21.83
N PRO A 277 18.52 2.60 -21.73
CA PRO A 277 19.80 1.90 -21.79
C PRO A 277 19.90 0.84 -20.69
N ARG A 278 20.21 -0.40 -21.09
CA ARG A 278 20.28 -1.55 -20.18
C ARG A 278 21.11 -2.67 -20.78
N THR A 279 21.53 -3.60 -19.95
CA THR A 279 22.25 -4.80 -20.38
C THR A 279 21.28 -5.84 -20.94
N ASP A 280 21.64 -6.47 -22.06
CA ASP A 280 20.88 -7.58 -22.65
C ASP A 280 21.11 -8.91 -21.94
N SER A 281 20.41 -9.96 -22.38
CA SER A 281 20.54 -11.32 -21.82
C SER A 281 21.93 -11.94 -21.96
N SER A 282 22.80 -11.39 -22.82
CA SER A 282 24.18 -11.85 -23.02
C SER A 282 25.20 -11.03 -22.22
N GLY A 283 24.74 -10.11 -21.37
CA GLY A 283 25.62 -9.26 -20.57
C GLY A 283 26.16 -8.04 -21.35
N VAL A 284 25.63 -7.73 -22.54
CA VAL A 284 26.11 -6.61 -23.37
C VAL A 284 25.25 -5.36 -23.13
N ALA A 285 25.89 -4.23 -22.82
CA ALA A 285 25.22 -2.96 -22.66
C ALA A 285 24.58 -2.50 -23.99
N GLN A 286 23.30 -2.14 -23.95
CA GLN A 286 22.53 -1.67 -25.09
C GLN A 286 22.15 -0.19 -24.90
N PRO A 287 22.14 0.61 -25.98
CA PRO A 287 21.60 1.96 -25.92
C PRO A 287 20.08 1.93 -25.71
N ALA A 288 19.43 3.08 -25.53
CA ALA A 288 17.96 3.13 -25.55
C ALA A 288 17.42 2.76 -26.95
N TYR A 289 16.32 2.01 -27.02
CA TYR A 289 15.72 1.56 -28.28
C TYR A 289 14.19 1.40 -28.19
N PRO A 290 13.46 1.70 -29.27
CA PRO A 290 12.03 1.38 -29.35
C PRO A 290 11.82 -0.10 -29.68
N VAL A 291 10.73 -0.65 -29.15
CA VAL A 291 10.17 -1.96 -29.54
C VAL A 291 8.70 -1.81 -29.91
N SER A 292 8.24 -2.65 -30.82
CA SER A 292 6.85 -2.73 -31.28
C SER A 292 6.26 -4.13 -31.15
N ALA A 293 6.98 -5.06 -30.52
CA ALA A 293 6.56 -6.41 -30.18
C ALA A 293 7.35 -6.90 -28.96
N LEU A 294 6.77 -7.79 -28.17
CA LEU A 294 7.35 -8.22 -26.89
C LEU A 294 8.72 -8.90 -27.07
N ASP A 295 8.86 -9.76 -28.06
CA ASP A 295 10.05 -10.54 -28.39
C ASP A 295 11.20 -9.71 -29.01
N GLN A 296 10.99 -8.40 -29.22
CA GLN A 296 12.06 -7.47 -29.61
C GLN A 296 12.85 -6.93 -28.41
N GLN A 297 12.39 -7.17 -27.18
CA GLN A 297 13.18 -6.85 -26.01
C GLN A 297 14.45 -7.70 -25.98
N LYS A 298 15.58 -7.09 -25.61
CA LYS A 298 16.89 -7.77 -25.60
C LYS A 298 17.18 -8.49 -24.27
N ASP A 299 16.28 -8.35 -23.30
CA ASP A 299 16.31 -9.04 -22.01
C ASP A 299 14.87 -9.27 -21.52
N SER A 300 14.67 -10.22 -20.61
CA SER A 300 13.32 -10.66 -20.20
C SER A 300 12.47 -9.60 -19.48
N PHE A 301 13.07 -8.50 -19.02
CA PHE A 301 12.40 -7.46 -18.21
C PHE A 301 12.40 -6.08 -18.88
N GLY A 302 12.77 -6.00 -20.16
CA GLY A 302 12.80 -4.77 -20.96
C GLY A 302 11.50 -3.97 -20.88
N VAL A 303 10.43 -4.59 -21.39
CA VAL A 303 9.10 -3.98 -21.45
C VAL A 303 8.51 -3.77 -20.05
N MET A 304 8.59 -4.78 -19.16
CA MET A 304 8.05 -4.68 -17.80
C MET A 304 8.67 -3.52 -17.00
N GLY A 305 10.00 -3.41 -16.99
CA GLY A 305 10.69 -2.31 -16.29
C GLY A 305 10.30 -0.93 -16.82
N THR A 306 10.10 -0.82 -18.15
CA THR A 306 9.65 0.43 -18.78
C THR A 306 8.21 0.78 -18.38
N MET A 307 7.32 -0.21 -18.36
CA MET A 307 5.93 0.01 -17.94
C MET A 307 5.84 0.38 -16.46
N LEU A 308 6.63 -0.26 -15.59
CA LEU A 308 6.71 0.12 -14.18
C LEU A 308 7.12 1.59 -14.02
N GLU A 309 8.12 2.05 -14.76
CA GLU A 309 8.58 3.45 -14.73
C GLU A 309 7.49 4.42 -15.24
N LEU A 310 6.81 4.10 -16.36
CA LEU A 310 5.73 4.94 -16.87
C LEU A 310 4.56 5.04 -15.88
N VAL A 311 4.10 3.90 -15.33
CA VAL A 311 2.98 3.88 -14.37
C VAL A 311 3.36 4.58 -13.07
N THR A 312 4.61 4.44 -12.62
CA THR A 312 5.15 5.19 -11.47
C THR A 312 5.10 6.69 -11.71
N ASN A 313 5.57 7.15 -12.88
CA ASN A 313 5.52 8.56 -13.23
C ASN A 313 4.07 9.05 -13.37
N MET A 314 3.14 8.25 -13.90
CA MET A 314 1.71 8.59 -13.93
C MET A 314 1.13 8.78 -12.53
N ARG A 315 1.42 7.86 -11.59
CA ARG A 315 0.99 7.95 -10.20
C ARG A 315 1.56 9.21 -9.52
N LEU A 316 2.82 9.55 -9.79
CA LEU A 316 3.46 10.78 -9.31
C LEU A 316 2.80 12.04 -9.88
N ALA A 317 2.56 12.08 -11.20
CA ALA A 317 1.92 13.21 -11.88
C ALA A 317 0.48 13.44 -11.43
N ASN A 318 -0.20 12.37 -10.99
CA ASN A 318 -1.54 12.41 -10.41
C ASN A 318 -1.55 12.72 -8.90
N GLY A 319 -0.38 12.87 -8.27
CA GLY A 319 -0.23 13.24 -6.86
C GLY A 319 -0.64 12.16 -5.86
N GLU A 320 -0.61 10.90 -6.26
CA GLU A 320 -1.11 9.79 -5.43
C GLU A 320 0.01 8.98 -4.78
N SER A 321 1.26 9.44 -4.86
CA SER A 321 2.43 8.70 -4.35
C SER A 321 2.52 8.62 -2.83
N ALA A 322 2.08 9.69 -2.14
CA ALA A 322 2.17 9.83 -0.69
C ALA A 322 0.96 9.23 0.07
N ILE A 323 -0.12 8.89 -0.64
CA ILE A 323 -1.36 8.36 -0.05
C ILE A 323 -1.43 6.83 -0.12
N ASN A 324 -2.40 6.24 0.58
CA ASN A 324 -2.73 4.80 0.55
C ASN A 324 -3.39 4.36 -0.76
N ASN A 325 -2.69 4.56 -1.89
CA ASN A 325 -3.10 4.10 -3.19
C ASN A 325 -1.95 3.36 -3.87
N GLN A 326 -2.14 2.07 -4.13
CA GLN A 326 -1.24 1.27 -4.96
C GLN A 326 -1.76 1.15 -6.39
N TYR A 327 -0.84 1.03 -7.34
CA TYR A 327 -1.15 0.75 -8.74
C TYR A 327 -0.71 -0.66 -9.10
N TYR A 328 -1.57 -1.39 -9.79
CA TYR A 328 -1.20 -2.63 -10.48
C TYR A 328 -1.56 -2.51 -11.95
N ALA A 329 -0.61 -2.82 -12.82
CA ALA A 329 -0.83 -2.78 -14.26
C ALA A 329 -0.64 -4.18 -14.87
N PRO A 330 -1.71 -4.88 -15.25
CA PRO A 330 -1.59 -6.11 -16.00
C PRO A 330 -1.15 -5.81 -17.44
N LEU A 331 -0.14 -6.54 -17.92
CA LEU A 331 0.41 -6.37 -19.27
C LEU A 331 -0.17 -7.40 -20.21
N LEU A 332 -0.64 -6.92 -21.35
CA LEU A 332 -1.07 -7.73 -22.49
C LEU A 332 -0.27 -7.29 -23.71
N ALA A 333 0.78 -8.03 -24.03
CA ALA A 333 1.76 -7.65 -25.05
C ALA A 333 1.83 -8.71 -26.15
N LEU A 334 1.66 -8.29 -27.41
CA LEU A 334 1.82 -9.20 -28.54
C LEU A 334 3.30 -9.35 -28.93
N ASN A 335 3.68 -10.54 -29.37
CA ASN A 335 4.95 -10.80 -30.05
C ASN A 335 4.87 -10.42 -31.54
N ALA A 336 5.98 -10.57 -32.28
CA ALA A 336 6.05 -10.23 -33.70
C ALA A 336 5.07 -11.05 -34.59
N ASP A 337 4.65 -12.22 -34.12
CA ASP A 337 3.66 -13.08 -34.77
C ASP A 337 2.20 -12.74 -34.41
N HIS A 338 1.97 -11.61 -33.72
CA HIS A 338 0.66 -11.14 -33.23
C HIS A 338 -0.02 -12.09 -32.24
N GLN A 339 0.76 -12.92 -31.54
CA GLN A 339 0.27 -13.77 -30.46
C GLN A 339 0.55 -13.11 -29.12
N LEU A 340 -0.33 -13.33 -28.14
CA LEU A 340 -0.08 -12.88 -26.77
C LEU A 340 1.20 -13.54 -26.25
N GLY A 341 2.20 -12.71 -25.95
CA GLY A 341 3.47 -13.17 -25.43
C GLY A 341 3.37 -13.60 -23.97
N GLU A 342 4.27 -14.49 -23.56
CA GLU A 342 4.40 -14.93 -22.18
C GLU A 342 5.26 -13.92 -21.39
N LEU A 343 4.73 -13.47 -20.26
CA LEU A 343 5.49 -12.65 -19.32
C LEU A 343 6.20 -13.56 -18.34
N VAL A 344 7.51 -13.37 -18.20
CA VAL A 344 8.33 -14.10 -17.22
C VAL A 344 8.23 -13.38 -15.87
N GLY A 345 7.07 -13.49 -15.21
CA GLY A 345 6.80 -12.92 -13.88
C GLY A 345 6.28 -11.48 -13.89
N GLY A 346 6.70 -10.69 -12.90
CA GLY A 346 6.31 -9.29 -12.73
C GLY A 346 7.44 -8.46 -12.12
N VAL A 347 7.16 -7.16 -11.93
CA VAL A 347 8.07 -6.25 -11.21
C VAL A 347 7.25 -5.26 -10.38
N GLY A 348 7.60 -5.08 -9.11
CA GLY A 348 6.95 -4.14 -8.20
C GLY A 348 7.95 -3.27 -7.44
N TRP A 349 7.53 -2.04 -7.15
CA TRP A 349 8.27 -1.10 -6.31
C TRP A 349 7.36 0.01 -5.78
N SER A 350 7.44 0.29 -4.48
CA SER A 350 6.96 1.53 -3.84
C SER A 350 5.56 1.99 -4.30
N GLY A 351 4.58 1.11 -4.11
CA GLY A 351 3.17 1.35 -4.43
C GLY A 351 2.80 1.21 -5.91
N VAL A 352 3.69 0.71 -6.76
CA VAL A 352 3.39 0.38 -8.16
C VAL A 352 3.90 -1.02 -8.48
N SER A 353 3.15 -1.76 -9.27
CA SER A 353 3.53 -3.10 -9.73
C SER A 353 2.98 -3.38 -11.11
N VAL A 354 3.69 -4.23 -11.85
CA VAL A 354 3.33 -4.70 -13.18
C VAL A 354 3.44 -6.22 -13.25
N GLY A 355 2.56 -6.88 -13.99
CA GLY A 355 2.59 -8.33 -14.12
C GLY A 355 1.51 -8.89 -15.04
N ASP A 356 1.11 -10.14 -14.81
CA ASP A 356 0.07 -10.80 -15.59
C ASP A 356 -1.37 -10.33 -15.28
N TYR A 357 -2.33 -10.80 -16.07
CA TYR A 357 -3.75 -10.50 -15.89
C TYR A 357 -4.52 -11.58 -15.09
N PHE A 358 -3.84 -12.62 -14.60
CA PHE A 358 -4.49 -13.74 -13.89
C PHE A 358 -4.86 -13.37 -12.45
N TYR A 359 -4.19 -12.37 -11.87
CA TYR A 359 -4.36 -11.96 -10.47
C TYR A 359 -4.15 -13.14 -9.51
N THR A 360 -3.01 -13.81 -9.63
CA THR A 360 -2.63 -14.97 -8.79
C THR A 360 -1.29 -14.72 -8.08
N GLY A 361 -0.35 -15.67 -8.10
CA GLY A 361 0.92 -15.62 -7.36
C GLY A 361 1.77 -14.41 -7.72
N VAL A 362 1.94 -14.11 -9.01
CA VAL A 362 2.69 -12.93 -9.47
C VAL A 362 2.05 -11.65 -8.93
N PHE A 363 0.74 -11.48 -9.10
CA PHE A 363 0.04 -10.29 -8.62
C PHE A 363 0.25 -10.03 -7.12
N ILE A 364 0.11 -11.05 -6.27
CA ILE A 364 0.24 -10.85 -4.83
C ILE A 364 1.70 -10.60 -4.41
N HIS A 365 2.67 -11.21 -5.11
CA HIS A 365 4.10 -10.96 -4.93
C HIS A 365 4.46 -9.51 -5.29
N GLU A 366 4.11 -9.06 -6.50
CA GLU A 366 4.48 -7.72 -6.97
C GLU A 366 3.78 -6.61 -6.17
N THR A 367 2.52 -6.81 -5.77
CA THR A 367 1.84 -5.88 -4.88
C THR A 367 2.44 -5.88 -3.46
N GLY A 368 3.04 -7.00 -3.04
CA GLY A 368 3.89 -7.07 -1.85
C GLY A 368 5.11 -6.14 -1.92
N HIS A 369 5.82 -6.10 -3.06
CA HIS A 369 6.83 -5.06 -3.30
C HIS A 369 6.23 -3.65 -3.29
N GLY A 370 4.98 -3.49 -3.71
CA GLY A 370 4.20 -2.26 -3.56
C GLY A 370 4.10 -1.77 -2.11
N PHE A 371 4.04 -2.68 -1.14
CA PHE A 371 4.11 -2.40 0.31
C PHE A 371 5.54 -2.18 0.83
N GLY A 372 6.57 -2.23 -0.03
CA GLY A 372 7.97 -2.10 0.38
C GLY A 372 8.54 -3.37 1.01
N LEU A 373 7.97 -4.54 0.71
CA LEU A 373 8.54 -5.83 1.06
C LEU A 373 9.67 -6.17 0.07
N GLY A 374 10.77 -6.76 0.54
CA GLY A 374 11.77 -7.41 -0.31
C GLY A 374 11.43 -8.88 -0.51
N HIS A 375 12.32 -9.65 -1.13
CA HIS A 375 12.17 -11.10 -1.16
C HIS A 375 12.47 -11.69 0.23
N ALA A 376 11.57 -12.49 0.77
CA ALA A 376 11.69 -12.97 2.15
C ALA A 376 12.91 -13.88 2.39
N GLY A 377 13.31 -14.67 1.38
CA GLY A 377 14.53 -15.49 1.46
C GLY A 377 15.82 -14.64 1.53
N ASP A 378 15.94 -13.63 0.67
CA ASP A 378 17.08 -12.69 0.68
C ASP A 378 17.11 -11.84 1.96
N GLU A 379 15.93 -11.43 2.42
CA GLU A 379 15.79 -10.68 3.68
C GLU A 379 16.10 -11.57 4.89
N TYR A 380 15.79 -12.86 4.86
CA TYR A 380 16.21 -13.79 5.92
C TYR A 380 17.74 -13.90 5.96
N ALA A 381 18.37 -14.13 4.80
CA ALA A 381 19.82 -14.25 4.69
C ALA A 381 20.57 -12.98 5.16
N SER A 382 19.95 -11.80 5.01
CA SER A 382 20.50 -10.52 5.47
C SER A 382 20.07 -10.11 6.89
N GLY A 383 19.19 -10.87 7.55
CA GLY A 383 18.68 -10.60 8.90
C GLY A 383 17.48 -9.66 8.99
N ALA A 384 16.90 -9.25 7.86
CA ALA A 384 15.73 -8.38 7.76
C ALA A 384 14.37 -9.12 7.82
N TYR A 385 14.36 -10.45 7.79
CA TYR A 385 13.17 -11.30 7.94
C TYR A 385 13.43 -12.41 8.98
N PRO A 386 12.47 -12.74 9.87
CA PRO A 386 12.75 -13.57 11.05
C PRO A 386 12.65 -15.08 10.80
N TYR A 387 11.97 -15.54 9.75
CA TYR A 387 11.64 -16.96 9.59
C TYR A 387 12.53 -17.64 8.54
N PRO A 388 12.99 -18.88 8.80
CA PRO A 388 13.95 -19.58 7.94
C PRO A 388 13.54 -19.61 6.47
N ASP A 389 14.47 -19.22 5.61
CA ASP A 389 14.38 -19.27 4.14
C ASP A 389 13.11 -18.60 3.55
N GLY A 390 12.55 -17.61 4.24
CA GLY A 390 11.30 -16.96 3.82
C GLY A 390 10.03 -17.78 4.12
N SER A 391 10.13 -18.84 4.93
CA SER A 391 8.98 -19.69 5.32
C SER A 391 8.05 -19.02 6.34
N LEU A 392 6.95 -19.71 6.67
CA LEU A 392 6.05 -19.36 7.78
C LEU A 392 6.42 -20.09 9.10
N SER A 393 7.58 -20.74 9.17
CA SER A 393 8.04 -21.45 10.38
C SER A 393 8.36 -20.48 11.52
N GLY A 394 7.37 -20.21 12.37
CA GLY A 394 7.44 -19.24 13.47
C GLY A 394 6.42 -18.11 13.35
N SER A 395 5.68 -18.07 12.25
CA SER A 395 4.54 -17.17 12.06
C SER A 395 3.32 -17.68 12.83
N VAL A 396 2.45 -16.77 13.29
CA VAL A 396 1.11 -17.15 13.74
C VAL A 396 0.21 -17.53 12.56
N TRP A 397 -0.90 -18.21 12.84
CA TRP A 397 -1.84 -18.62 11.80
C TRP A 397 -2.59 -17.42 11.20
N GLY A 398 -2.88 -17.51 9.92
CA GLY A 398 -3.77 -16.58 9.23
C GLY A 398 -5.24 -16.86 9.56
N TYR A 399 -6.11 -15.93 9.15
CA TYR A 399 -7.56 -16.08 9.25
C TYR A 399 -8.24 -15.41 8.06
N ASP A 400 -9.11 -16.15 7.37
CA ASP A 400 -10.00 -15.58 6.37
C ASP A 400 -11.36 -15.30 7.03
N GLN A 401 -11.64 -14.03 7.29
CA GLN A 401 -12.92 -13.59 7.87
C GLN A 401 -14.13 -13.73 6.93
N ILE A 402 -13.90 -13.80 5.62
CA ILE A 402 -14.96 -13.96 4.61
C ILE A 402 -15.38 -15.43 4.56
N ARG A 403 -14.42 -16.34 4.44
CA ARG A 403 -14.67 -17.80 4.46
C ARG A 403 -14.87 -18.35 5.87
N ARG A 404 -14.53 -17.57 6.90
CA ARG A 404 -14.59 -17.93 8.32
C ARG A 404 -13.81 -19.21 8.57
N GLU A 405 -12.55 -19.20 8.21
CA GLU A 405 -11.65 -20.33 8.45
C GLU A 405 -10.24 -19.85 8.79
N PHE A 406 -9.52 -20.68 9.52
CA PHE A 406 -8.11 -20.46 9.81
C PHE A 406 -7.24 -20.89 8.64
N LEU A 407 -6.12 -20.17 8.45
CA LEU A 407 -5.11 -20.47 7.44
C LEU A 407 -3.87 -21.01 8.16
N ASP A 408 -3.59 -22.29 7.98
CA ASP A 408 -2.45 -22.93 8.62
C ASP A 408 -1.13 -22.41 8.01
N ILE A 409 -0.07 -22.47 8.80
CA ILE A 409 1.30 -22.20 8.33
C ILE A 409 1.90 -23.40 7.59
N LEU A 410 1.21 -24.54 7.58
CA LEU A 410 1.62 -25.76 6.88
C LEU A 410 0.89 -25.90 5.54
N ILE A 411 1.56 -26.48 4.55
CA ILE A 411 1.00 -26.71 3.22
C ILE A 411 -0.14 -27.76 3.32
N PRO A 412 -1.39 -27.44 2.94
CA PRO A 412 -2.49 -28.37 3.00
C PRO A 412 -2.38 -29.43 1.87
N PRO A 413 -2.93 -30.64 2.04
CA PRO A 413 -2.88 -31.71 1.03
C PRO A 413 -3.48 -31.38 -0.34
N THR A 414 -4.34 -30.36 -0.40
CA THR A 414 -4.97 -29.87 -1.63
C THR A 414 -4.13 -28.83 -2.37
N ALA A 415 -3.03 -28.35 -1.78
CA ALA A 415 -2.15 -27.37 -2.41
C ALA A 415 -1.39 -27.99 -3.58
N LEU A 416 -1.06 -27.16 -4.57
CA LEU A 416 -0.35 -27.60 -5.77
C LEU A 416 1.02 -28.19 -5.41
N ASN A 417 1.73 -27.54 -4.50
CA ASN A 417 3.11 -27.92 -4.14
C ASN A 417 3.19 -29.04 -3.11
N TYR A 418 2.07 -29.55 -2.60
CA TYR A 418 2.06 -30.54 -1.51
C TYR A 418 2.86 -31.81 -1.85
N VAL A 419 2.80 -32.29 -3.09
CA VAL A 419 3.43 -33.55 -3.51
C VAL A 419 4.96 -33.50 -3.42
N ASN A 420 5.57 -32.35 -3.71
CA ASN A 420 7.02 -32.18 -3.77
C ASN A 420 7.58 -31.36 -2.59
N CYS A 421 6.73 -30.92 -1.66
CA CYS A 421 7.15 -29.95 -0.67
C CYS A 421 8.26 -30.44 0.26
N GLN A 422 8.34 -31.76 0.55
CA GLN A 422 9.35 -32.27 1.48
C GLN A 422 10.79 -32.16 0.95
N SER A 423 10.98 -32.05 -0.37
CA SER A 423 12.29 -31.79 -0.97
C SER A 423 12.59 -30.30 -1.15
N GLU A 424 11.58 -29.44 -1.04
CA GLU A 424 11.67 -28.02 -1.45
C GLU A 424 11.44 -27.05 -0.27
N ARG A 425 10.84 -27.52 0.82
CA ARG A 425 10.37 -26.69 1.94
C ARG A 425 10.93 -27.15 3.27
N PRO A 426 11.12 -26.24 4.24
CA PRO A 426 11.33 -26.62 5.63
C PRO A 426 10.17 -27.49 6.16
N VAL A 427 10.48 -28.49 6.97
CA VAL A 427 9.51 -29.41 7.56
C VAL A 427 9.49 -29.33 9.09
N ASP A 428 8.34 -29.64 9.68
CA ASP A 428 8.22 -29.79 11.13
C ASP A 428 8.60 -31.21 11.62
N ALA A 429 8.51 -31.43 12.93
CA ALA A 429 8.85 -32.71 13.55
C ALA A 429 7.92 -33.88 13.15
N GLN A 430 6.80 -33.62 12.48
CA GLN A 430 5.92 -34.63 11.89
C GLN A 430 6.10 -34.75 10.37
N ASN A 431 7.16 -34.17 9.82
CA ASN A 431 7.49 -34.18 8.40
C ASN A 431 6.43 -33.47 7.53
N ARG A 432 5.74 -32.47 8.10
CA ARG A 432 4.79 -31.60 7.38
C ARG A 432 5.52 -30.34 6.94
N CYS A 433 5.29 -29.93 5.70
CA CYS A 433 5.97 -28.79 5.10
C CYS A 433 5.37 -27.47 5.58
N TYR A 434 6.22 -26.52 5.95
CA TYR A 434 5.80 -25.13 6.11
C TYR A 434 5.52 -24.50 4.75
N LYS A 435 4.54 -23.62 4.70
CA LYS A 435 4.33 -22.72 3.57
C LYS A 435 5.48 -21.72 3.49
N GLU A 436 5.72 -21.20 2.29
CA GLU A 436 6.52 -20.01 2.07
C GLU A 436 5.67 -18.73 2.00
N ASP A 437 6.28 -17.62 2.41
CA ASP A 437 5.69 -16.29 2.27
C ASP A 437 5.50 -15.99 0.76
N PRO A 438 4.44 -15.27 0.35
CA PRO A 438 4.29 -14.85 -1.04
C PRO A 438 5.48 -14.05 -1.58
N MET A 439 6.29 -13.42 -0.71
CA MET A 439 7.55 -12.76 -1.08
C MET A 439 8.74 -13.72 -1.22
N ALA A 440 8.53 -15.03 -1.11
CA ALA A 440 9.46 -16.07 -1.52
C ALA A 440 8.78 -16.92 -2.61
N HIS A 441 8.72 -18.24 -2.48
CA HIS A 441 8.09 -19.14 -3.44
C HIS A 441 6.71 -19.63 -2.96
N GLY A 442 6.01 -18.83 -2.15
CA GLY A 442 4.72 -19.22 -1.56
C GLY A 442 3.60 -19.49 -2.57
N ALA A 443 3.72 -19.05 -3.83
CA ALA A 443 2.73 -19.34 -4.86
C ALA A 443 2.56 -20.86 -5.07
N GLY A 444 1.34 -21.36 -4.86
CA GLY A 444 1.01 -22.79 -4.96
C GLY A 444 0.99 -23.53 -3.63
N ASP A 445 1.38 -22.88 -2.53
CA ASP A 445 1.34 -23.44 -1.17
C ASP A 445 -0.04 -23.27 -0.50
N GLN A 446 -0.94 -22.47 -1.09
CA GLN A 446 -2.31 -22.27 -0.61
C GLN A 446 -3.24 -23.45 -0.94
N SER A 447 -4.33 -23.60 -0.18
CA SER A 447 -5.39 -24.53 -0.55
C SER A 447 -5.96 -24.22 -1.95
N SER A 448 -6.35 -25.26 -2.71
CA SER A 448 -6.85 -25.17 -4.09
C SER A 448 -8.01 -24.18 -4.32
N GLY A 449 -8.73 -23.78 -3.27
CA GLY A 449 -9.78 -22.75 -3.36
C GLY A 449 -9.28 -21.31 -3.28
N TYR A 450 -8.00 -21.08 -2.97
CA TYR A 450 -7.39 -19.74 -2.85
C TYR A 450 -6.48 -19.43 -4.05
N LYS A 451 -6.44 -18.17 -4.47
CA LYS A 451 -5.51 -17.69 -5.50
C LYS A 451 -4.14 -17.30 -4.93
N PHE A 452 -4.07 -16.96 -3.63
CA PHE A 452 -2.86 -16.43 -3.00
C PHE A 452 -2.41 -17.31 -1.84
N ALA A 453 -1.10 -17.38 -1.59
CA ALA A 453 -0.60 -17.78 -0.28
C ALA A 453 -0.85 -16.67 0.76
N THR A 454 -0.78 -17.05 2.03
CA THR A 454 -0.91 -16.11 3.15
C THR A 454 0.46 -15.53 3.45
N PHE A 455 0.57 -14.20 3.54
CA PHE A 455 1.78 -13.55 4.06
C PHE A 455 2.05 -14.00 5.48
N SER A 456 3.32 -14.03 5.87
CA SER A 456 3.67 -14.12 7.29
C SER A 456 3.07 -12.94 8.08
N ASP A 457 2.82 -13.17 9.36
CA ASP A 457 2.52 -12.13 10.34
C ASP A 457 3.55 -10.98 10.34
N PHE A 458 4.84 -11.28 10.17
CA PHE A 458 5.91 -10.29 10.06
C PHE A 458 5.75 -9.40 8.82
N ASN A 459 5.58 -9.97 7.62
CA ASN A 459 5.36 -9.17 6.42
C ASN A 459 4.00 -8.44 6.46
N THR A 460 2.99 -9.03 7.08
CA THR A 460 1.73 -8.34 7.36
C THR A 460 1.94 -7.14 8.30
N ALA A 461 2.83 -7.24 9.29
CA ALA A 461 3.21 -6.11 10.14
C ALA A 461 3.88 -4.99 9.35
N ARG A 462 4.75 -5.34 8.39
CA ARG A 462 5.39 -4.37 7.48
C ARG A 462 4.40 -3.70 6.54
N MET A 463 3.45 -4.46 5.99
CA MET A 463 2.34 -3.91 5.21
C MET A 463 1.49 -2.95 6.04
N GLN A 464 1.19 -3.30 7.30
CA GLN A 464 0.49 -2.41 8.23
C GLN A 464 1.30 -1.13 8.50
N ALA A 465 2.61 -1.25 8.73
CA ALA A 465 3.49 -0.11 8.94
C ALA A 465 3.55 0.80 7.69
N TRP A 466 3.56 0.23 6.48
CA TRP A 466 3.45 0.99 5.24
C TRP A 466 2.16 1.79 5.21
N ILE A 467 1.01 1.16 5.51
CA ILE A 467 -0.32 1.81 5.52
C ILE A 467 -0.37 2.95 6.55
N ASP A 468 0.13 2.70 7.76
CA ASP A 468 0.18 3.67 8.86
C ASP A 468 1.09 4.87 8.54
N SER A 469 2.11 4.68 7.69
CA SER A 469 3.04 5.74 7.31
C SER A 469 2.48 6.74 6.29
N ARG A 470 1.41 6.37 5.56
CA ARG A 470 0.85 7.18 4.47
C ARG A 470 -0.06 8.28 4.97
N ILE A 471 -0.25 9.25 4.08
CA ILE A 471 -1.22 10.33 4.26
C ILE A 471 -2.60 9.82 3.83
N LEU A 472 -3.61 10.11 4.62
CA LEU A 472 -5.00 9.71 4.38
C LEU A 472 -5.78 10.91 3.84
N SER A 473 -6.52 10.71 2.75
CA SER A 473 -7.53 11.69 2.34
C SER A 473 -8.66 11.69 3.36
N ASP A 474 -8.98 12.85 3.91
CA ASP A 474 -9.89 12.99 5.04
C ASP A 474 -10.68 14.30 4.93
N SER A 475 -11.90 14.21 4.40
CA SER A 475 -12.79 15.36 4.25
C SER A 475 -13.26 15.96 5.58
N ALA A 476 -13.12 15.24 6.70
CA ALA A 476 -13.44 15.76 8.03
C ALA A 476 -12.27 16.53 8.65
N SER A 477 -11.04 16.35 8.13
CA SER A 477 -9.88 17.12 8.55
C SER A 477 -9.92 18.55 8.02
N PRO A 478 -9.54 19.57 8.80
CA PRO A 478 -9.49 20.96 8.35
C PRO A 478 -8.52 21.19 7.17
N THR A 479 -7.58 20.28 6.92
CA THR A 479 -6.62 20.37 5.80
C THR A 479 -7.00 19.48 4.61
N GLY A 480 -8.07 18.68 4.70
CA GLY A 480 -8.34 17.54 3.80
C GLY A 480 -7.39 16.34 3.98
N TYR A 481 -6.30 16.57 4.71
CA TYR A 481 -5.20 15.75 5.21
C TYR A 481 -5.39 15.08 6.57
N SER A 482 -5.27 13.76 6.74
CA SER A 482 -4.91 13.20 8.05
C SER A 482 -3.77 12.20 8.00
N LYS A 483 -3.13 11.96 9.13
CA LYS A 483 -2.10 10.93 9.31
C LYS A 483 -2.37 10.17 10.61
N TRP A 484 -2.07 8.87 10.61
CA TRP A 484 -2.20 8.06 11.81
C TRP A 484 -1.10 8.42 12.82
N ASP A 485 -1.50 8.71 14.06
CA ASP A 485 -0.61 8.85 15.20
C ASP A 485 -0.69 7.58 16.05
N THR A 486 0.41 6.82 16.08
CA THR A 486 0.49 5.54 16.80
C THR A 486 0.44 5.70 18.32
N THR A 487 0.87 6.86 18.85
CA THR A 487 0.86 7.13 20.29
C THR A 487 -0.55 7.51 20.75
N ALA A 488 -1.24 8.37 19.99
CA ALA A 488 -2.61 8.76 20.27
C ALA A 488 -3.65 7.69 19.85
N GLN A 489 -3.24 6.73 19.01
CA GLN A 489 -4.13 5.78 18.34
C GLN A 489 -5.31 6.48 17.66
N ALA A 490 -5.02 7.55 16.93
CA ALA A 490 -6.02 8.38 16.29
C ALA A 490 -5.49 8.99 14.98
N ARG A 491 -6.40 9.36 14.08
CA ARG A 491 -6.08 10.21 12.94
C ARG A 491 -5.92 11.65 13.42
N MET A 492 -4.80 12.27 13.07
CA MET A 492 -4.52 13.67 13.38
C MET A 492 -4.52 14.49 12.09
N PRO A 493 -5.03 15.74 12.09
CA PRO A 493 -4.93 16.63 10.95
C PRO A 493 -3.49 16.77 10.45
N TYR A 494 -3.29 16.68 9.14
CA TYR A 494 -1.98 16.71 8.52
C TYR A 494 -1.89 17.83 7.49
N THR A 495 -0.88 18.69 7.62
CA THR A 495 -0.58 19.70 6.60
C THR A 495 0.53 19.17 5.71
N PRO A 496 0.32 19.06 4.39
CA PRO A 496 1.36 18.66 3.44
C PRO A 496 2.62 19.52 3.58
N VAL A 497 3.79 18.89 3.53
CA VAL A 497 5.08 19.57 3.64
C VAL A 497 5.91 19.39 2.38
N THR A 498 6.76 20.37 2.08
CA THR A 498 7.79 20.20 1.05
C THR A 498 9.05 19.69 1.74
N ASP A 499 9.35 18.41 1.51
CA ASP A 499 10.57 17.77 2.00
C ASP A 499 11.75 18.08 1.05
N ASP A 500 12.98 17.88 1.54
CA ASP A 500 14.22 18.03 0.76
C ASP A 500 14.27 19.31 -0.08
N ASN A 501 13.77 20.43 0.45
CA ASN A 501 13.72 21.73 -0.22
C ASN A 501 13.19 21.70 -1.67
N GLY A 502 12.29 20.76 -1.98
CA GLY A 502 11.68 20.59 -3.30
C GLY A 502 12.40 19.65 -4.26
N LEU A 503 13.43 18.92 -3.82
CA LEU A 503 14.26 18.06 -4.67
C LEU A 503 13.47 16.98 -5.42
N TYR A 504 12.47 16.37 -4.77
CA TYR A 504 11.69 15.26 -5.34
C TYR A 504 10.22 15.58 -5.51
N ASN A 505 9.70 16.52 -4.72
CA ASN A 505 8.29 16.83 -4.66
C ASN A 505 8.05 18.20 -4.04
N ILE A 506 6.90 18.80 -4.34
CA ILE A 506 6.40 20.00 -3.68
C ILE A 506 5.15 19.61 -2.92
N ASN A 507 5.09 19.88 -1.61
CA ASN A 507 3.99 19.45 -0.75
C ASN A 507 3.70 17.95 -0.87
N GLN A 508 4.75 17.11 -0.91
CA GLN A 508 4.68 15.66 -1.15
C GLN A 508 3.96 15.27 -2.46
N ASN A 509 3.92 16.20 -3.42
CA ASN A 509 3.15 16.11 -4.66
C ASN A 509 1.66 15.86 -4.45
N LEU A 510 1.11 16.16 -3.27
CA LEU A 510 -0.33 16.04 -3.07
C LEU A 510 -1.08 17.01 -4.01
N PRO A 511 -2.27 16.62 -4.52
CA PRO A 511 -2.98 17.43 -5.49
C PRO A 511 -3.32 18.84 -5.00
N VAL A 512 -3.14 19.83 -5.88
CA VAL A 512 -3.69 21.19 -5.69
C VAL A 512 -5.11 21.30 -6.25
N GLN A 513 -5.49 20.41 -7.17
CA GLN A 513 -6.85 20.24 -7.68
C GLN A 513 -7.12 18.75 -7.84
N THR A 514 -8.25 18.28 -7.31
CA THR A 514 -8.68 16.88 -7.38
C THR A 514 -9.93 16.72 -8.24
N GLY A 515 -10.06 15.59 -8.92
CA GLY A 515 -11.27 15.25 -9.68
C GLY A 515 -11.57 16.19 -10.85
N VAL A 516 -10.54 16.67 -11.54
CA VAL A 516 -10.66 17.58 -12.69
C VAL A 516 -10.27 16.89 -14.00
N PRO A 517 -10.78 17.33 -15.17
CA PRO A 517 -10.30 16.84 -16.46
C PRO A 517 -8.80 17.13 -16.62
N VAL A 518 -8.01 16.11 -16.95
CA VAL A 518 -6.57 16.20 -17.21
C VAL A 518 -6.18 15.48 -18.50
N HIS A 519 -5.09 15.92 -19.10
CA HIS A 519 -4.31 15.12 -20.04
C HIS A 519 -2.99 14.74 -19.39
N THR A 520 -2.71 13.45 -19.27
CA THR A 520 -1.38 12.95 -18.87
C THR A 520 -0.52 12.82 -20.11
N ILE A 521 0.60 13.53 -20.10
CA ILE A 521 1.60 13.51 -21.16
C ILE A 521 2.79 12.70 -20.69
N LEU A 522 3.13 11.64 -21.42
CA LEU A 522 4.28 10.78 -21.17
C LEU A 522 5.35 11.00 -22.25
N VAL A 523 6.60 11.13 -21.81
CA VAL A 523 7.74 11.40 -22.69
C VAL A 523 8.89 10.50 -22.29
N SER A 524 9.45 9.76 -23.25
CA SER A 524 10.80 9.20 -23.19
C SER A 524 11.74 10.09 -23.98
N PHE A 525 12.94 10.37 -23.46
CA PHE A 525 13.89 11.27 -24.11
C PHE A 525 15.33 10.80 -23.96
N SER A 526 16.03 10.66 -25.09
CA SER A 526 17.46 10.34 -25.15
C SER A 526 18.27 11.58 -25.51
N LYS A 527 19.15 12.02 -24.59
CA LYS A 527 20.12 13.09 -24.86
C LYS A 527 21.27 12.64 -25.74
N ALA A 528 21.61 11.36 -25.70
CA ALA A 528 22.60 10.75 -26.61
C ALA A 528 22.09 10.63 -28.05
N GLY A 529 20.80 10.89 -28.30
CA GLY A 529 20.23 10.85 -29.65
C GLY A 529 20.07 9.43 -30.21
N SER A 530 19.87 8.43 -29.34
CA SER A 530 19.61 7.06 -29.77
C SER A 530 18.37 7.00 -30.67
N ALA A 531 18.50 6.33 -31.82
CA ALA A 531 17.48 6.33 -32.86
C ALA A 531 16.12 5.83 -32.34
N GLY A 532 15.08 6.65 -32.49
CA GLY A 532 13.72 6.33 -32.06
C GLY A 532 13.49 6.31 -30.54
N ALA A 533 14.50 6.66 -29.73
CA ALA A 533 14.39 6.63 -28.26
C ALA A 533 13.77 7.89 -27.65
N SER A 534 13.70 9.00 -28.39
CA SER A 534 12.93 10.18 -27.97
C SER A 534 11.52 10.09 -28.54
N TYR A 535 10.51 9.96 -27.67
CA TYR A 535 9.14 9.64 -28.05
C TYR A 535 8.12 10.28 -27.10
N ILE A 536 7.10 10.92 -27.66
CA ILE A 536 5.91 11.38 -26.91
C ILE A 536 4.81 10.35 -27.14
N TYR A 537 4.42 9.66 -26.07
CA TYR A 537 3.34 8.67 -26.13
C TYR A 537 1.99 9.34 -26.40
N PRO A 538 0.99 8.59 -26.91
CA PRO A 538 -0.37 9.09 -26.99
C PRO A 538 -0.83 9.66 -25.63
N PRO A 539 -1.35 10.89 -25.56
CA PRO A 539 -1.81 11.46 -24.31
C PRO A 539 -3.04 10.71 -23.79
N LEU A 540 -3.15 10.57 -22.47
CA LEU A 540 -4.31 9.98 -21.81
C LEU A 540 -5.21 11.08 -21.26
N SER A 541 -6.49 11.09 -21.65
CA SER A 541 -7.48 12.09 -21.21
C SER A 541 -8.47 11.47 -20.23
N TYR A 542 -8.55 11.99 -19.01
CA TYR A 542 -9.44 11.44 -17.98
C TYR A 542 -9.74 12.45 -16.85
N THR A 543 -10.57 12.04 -15.88
CA THR A 543 -10.78 12.80 -14.64
C THR A 543 -9.74 12.37 -13.61
N GLY A 544 -8.80 13.26 -13.31
CA GLY A 544 -7.68 13.01 -12.42
C GLY A 544 -7.35 14.23 -11.57
N ASN A 545 -6.07 14.40 -11.27
CA ASN A 545 -5.58 15.43 -10.37
C ASN A 545 -4.49 16.27 -11.02
N LEU A 546 -4.34 17.50 -10.55
CA LEU A 546 -3.21 18.37 -10.88
C LEU A 546 -2.38 18.62 -9.62
N ILE A 547 -1.06 18.45 -9.72
CA ILE A 547 -0.10 18.78 -8.68
C ILE A 547 0.50 20.18 -8.91
N ARG A 548 1.27 20.70 -7.94
CA ARG A 548 2.02 21.94 -8.14
C ARG A 548 3.10 21.72 -9.20
N THR A 549 3.02 22.50 -10.28
CA THR A 549 4.02 22.58 -11.34
C THR A 549 4.39 24.04 -11.60
N PHE A 550 5.49 24.28 -12.31
CA PHE A 550 5.99 25.61 -12.61
C PHE A 550 5.89 25.93 -14.10
N ASP A 551 5.39 27.11 -14.42
CA ASP A 551 5.38 27.67 -15.76
C ASP A 551 6.62 28.56 -15.97
N PRO A 552 7.59 28.13 -16.78
CA PRO A 552 8.84 28.85 -16.94
C PRO A 552 8.68 30.18 -17.70
N THR A 553 7.52 30.46 -18.31
CA THR A 553 7.26 31.77 -18.91
C THR A 553 6.95 32.83 -17.85
N VAL A 554 6.52 32.41 -16.65
CA VAL A 554 6.20 33.27 -15.52
C VAL A 554 7.43 33.51 -14.65
N ALA A 555 7.78 34.78 -14.42
CA ALA A 555 8.99 35.14 -13.66
C ALA A 555 8.96 34.66 -12.20
N ALA A 556 7.80 34.73 -11.54
CA ALA A 556 7.64 34.27 -10.16
C ALA A 556 7.85 32.76 -10.02
N ASP A 557 7.39 31.96 -11.00
CA ASP A 557 7.59 30.51 -10.98
C ASP A 557 9.07 30.15 -11.20
N ARG A 558 9.79 30.87 -12.07
CA ARG A 558 11.26 30.71 -12.21
C ARG A 558 12.01 31.09 -10.94
N GLN A 559 11.61 32.19 -10.28
CA GLN A 559 12.19 32.61 -9.00
C GLN A 559 11.93 31.58 -7.89
N ALA A 560 10.76 30.95 -7.88
CA ALA A 560 10.41 29.94 -6.88
C ALA A 560 11.34 28.71 -6.96
N ILE A 561 11.75 28.31 -8.17
CA ILE A 561 12.65 27.16 -8.40
C ILE A 561 14.11 27.55 -8.66
N ALA A 562 14.46 28.82 -8.40
CA ALA A 562 15.83 29.29 -8.56
C ALA A 562 16.75 28.49 -7.64
N VAL A 563 17.79 27.91 -8.22
CA VAL A 563 18.80 27.15 -7.48
C VAL A 563 19.39 28.01 -6.35
N ASP A 564 19.56 27.41 -5.18
CA ASP A 564 20.12 27.97 -3.93
C ASP A 564 19.35 29.15 -3.30
N THR A 565 18.44 29.80 -4.02
CA THR A 565 17.85 31.09 -3.64
C THR A 565 16.32 31.13 -3.65
N GLY A 566 15.69 30.23 -4.40
CA GLY A 566 14.24 30.14 -4.50
C GLY A 566 13.57 29.57 -3.27
N VAL A 567 12.24 29.55 -3.28
CA VAL A 567 11.41 28.88 -2.25
C VAL A 567 11.61 27.37 -2.28
N TYR A 568 11.90 26.82 -3.46
CA TYR A 568 12.17 25.42 -3.73
C TYR A 568 13.56 25.26 -4.36
N PRO A 569 14.62 25.59 -3.61
CA PRO A 569 15.97 25.76 -4.16
C PRO A 569 16.55 24.46 -4.69
N TRP A 570 16.02 23.29 -4.30
CA TRP A 570 16.50 21.99 -4.79
C TRP A 570 15.72 21.42 -5.97
N TYR A 571 14.63 22.08 -6.39
CA TYR A 571 13.78 21.59 -7.48
C TYR A 571 14.57 21.30 -8.77
N CYS A 572 15.51 22.19 -9.12
CA CYS A 572 16.41 22.02 -10.26
C CYS A 572 17.86 21.70 -9.86
N GLN A 573 18.16 21.54 -8.57
CA GLN A 573 19.53 21.35 -8.08
C GLN A 573 20.11 19.98 -8.44
N GLY A 574 19.29 18.93 -8.32
CA GLY A 574 19.76 17.55 -8.44
C GLY A 574 20.41 17.26 -9.78
N THR A 575 19.64 17.38 -10.87
CA THR A 575 20.13 17.10 -12.25
C THR A 575 19.77 18.18 -13.26
N GLY A 576 19.36 19.37 -12.79
CA GLY A 576 18.90 20.45 -13.65
C GLY A 576 17.41 20.37 -14.01
N CYS A 577 17.01 21.33 -14.84
CA CYS A 577 15.69 21.53 -15.44
C CYS A 577 15.98 22.10 -16.83
N ASP A 578 16.34 21.21 -17.75
CA ASP A 578 16.84 21.58 -19.07
C ASP A 578 15.76 21.58 -20.15
N TYR A 579 14.55 21.11 -19.82
CA TYR A 579 13.47 21.00 -20.79
C TYR A 579 12.15 21.52 -20.24
N THR A 580 11.33 22.00 -21.17
CA THR A 580 9.97 22.47 -20.91
C THR A 580 9.00 21.75 -21.81
N LEU A 581 7.95 21.18 -21.24
CA LEU A 581 6.80 20.69 -21.98
C LEU A 581 5.93 21.89 -22.40
N ARG A 582 5.60 22.00 -23.69
CA ARG A 582 4.63 22.93 -24.24
C ARG A 582 3.46 22.15 -24.85
N VAL A 583 2.25 22.41 -24.36
CA VAL A 583 1.02 21.87 -24.96
C VAL A 583 0.26 23.03 -25.58
N THR A 584 -0.07 22.91 -26.86
CA THR A 584 -0.97 23.83 -27.57
C THR A 584 -2.32 23.16 -27.72
N TYR A 585 -3.37 23.82 -27.25
CA TYR A 585 -4.75 23.34 -27.37
C TYR A 585 -5.38 23.76 -28.70
N VAL A 586 -6.49 23.12 -29.06
CA VAL A 586 -7.25 23.39 -30.30
C VAL A 586 -7.73 24.84 -30.43
N ASP A 587 -7.91 25.56 -29.32
CA ASP A 587 -8.29 26.98 -29.31
C ASP A 587 -7.09 27.93 -29.41
N GLY A 588 -5.88 27.40 -29.61
CA GLY A 588 -4.63 28.16 -29.70
C GLY A 588 -4.02 28.54 -28.36
N SER A 589 -4.70 28.30 -27.24
CA SER A 589 -4.11 28.51 -25.91
C SER A 589 -2.96 27.54 -25.64
N ARG A 590 -2.01 27.94 -24.79
CA ARG A 590 -0.80 27.16 -24.50
C ARG A 590 -0.58 27.04 -23.01
N VAL A 591 -0.02 25.90 -22.60
CA VAL A 591 0.53 25.70 -21.26
C VAL A 591 1.98 25.26 -21.37
N TYR A 592 2.80 25.75 -20.44
CA TYR A 592 4.22 25.43 -20.33
C TYR A 592 4.48 24.81 -18.97
N ARG A 593 5.24 23.72 -18.92
CA ARG A 593 5.58 23.03 -17.68
C ARG A 593 7.06 22.70 -17.67
N VAL A 594 7.78 23.15 -16.65
CA VAL A 594 9.15 22.70 -16.41
C VAL A 594 9.13 21.19 -16.20
N LEU A 595 10.00 20.48 -16.91
CA LEU A 595 10.27 19.07 -16.65
C LEU A 595 11.35 19.01 -15.58
N GLN A 596 10.99 18.51 -14.40
CA GLN A 596 11.94 18.36 -13.30
C GLN A 596 12.97 17.29 -13.66
N GLY A 597 14.24 17.59 -13.43
CA GLY A 597 15.35 16.74 -13.85
C GLY A 597 15.83 17.05 -15.27
N GLY A 598 17.14 16.97 -15.46
CA GLY A 598 17.81 17.25 -16.71
C GLY A 598 19.02 16.35 -16.90
N PHE A 599 20.01 16.86 -17.62
CA PHE A 599 21.25 16.14 -17.94
C PHE A 599 22.47 16.80 -17.29
N ARG A 600 22.28 17.44 -16.14
CA ARG A 600 23.34 18.05 -15.35
C ARG A 600 23.97 17.06 -14.39
N THR A 601 25.24 17.29 -14.07
CA THR A 601 25.97 16.53 -13.05
C THR A 601 25.25 16.67 -11.71
N TRP A 602 25.16 15.56 -10.96
CA TRP A 602 24.51 15.55 -9.66
C TRP A 602 25.01 16.69 -8.77
N TRP A 603 24.09 17.48 -8.23
CA TRP A 603 24.36 18.61 -7.34
C TRP A 603 25.21 19.74 -7.93
N THR A 604 25.44 19.73 -9.24
CA THR A 604 26.19 20.75 -9.97
C THR A 604 25.38 21.19 -11.19
N PRO A 605 24.23 21.87 -11.00
CA PRO A 605 23.22 22.09 -12.05
C PRO A 605 23.68 23.01 -13.18
N SER A 606 24.84 23.66 -13.06
CA SER A 606 25.48 24.42 -14.13
C SER A 606 26.32 23.56 -15.10
N VAL A 607 26.73 22.37 -14.69
CA VAL A 607 27.64 21.49 -15.45
C VAL A 607 26.85 20.35 -16.08
N LEU A 608 27.03 20.12 -17.38
CA LEU A 608 26.45 18.95 -18.06
C LEU A 608 27.13 17.67 -17.58
N ASN A 609 26.34 16.62 -17.34
CA ASN A 609 26.86 15.30 -17.03
C ASN A 609 27.53 14.72 -18.28
N PRO A 610 28.84 14.38 -18.25
CA PRO A 610 29.53 13.81 -19.41
C PRO A 610 28.94 12.47 -19.87
N ARG A 611 28.28 11.73 -18.98
CA ARG A 611 27.59 10.47 -19.31
C ARG A 611 26.25 10.68 -20.03
N ALA A 612 25.71 11.90 -20.05
CA ALA A 612 24.42 12.17 -20.70
C ALA A 612 24.46 12.03 -22.23
N THR A 613 25.65 12.08 -22.83
CA THR A 613 25.85 11.86 -24.27
C THR A 613 26.34 10.46 -24.60
N ASP A 614 26.62 9.63 -23.60
CA ASP A 614 26.96 8.22 -23.80
C ASP A 614 25.67 7.41 -23.99
N PRO A 615 25.42 6.86 -25.19
CA PRO A 615 24.18 6.15 -25.47
C PRO A 615 24.00 4.89 -24.61
N LEU A 616 25.07 4.33 -24.04
CA LEU A 616 25.02 3.14 -23.18
C LEU A 616 24.78 3.49 -21.71
N SER A 617 24.83 4.77 -21.35
CA SER A 617 24.62 5.21 -19.98
C SER A 617 23.14 5.47 -19.69
N ALA A 618 22.65 4.96 -18.56
CA ALA A 618 21.33 5.32 -18.04
C ALA A 618 21.16 6.84 -17.82
N ASP A 619 22.27 7.59 -17.61
CA ASP A 619 22.23 9.04 -17.43
C ASP A 619 21.87 9.79 -18.73
N SER A 620 21.93 9.11 -19.89
CA SER A 620 21.57 9.69 -21.19
C SER A 620 20.08 9.66 -21.49
N PHE A 621 19.28 9.06 -20.61
CA PHE A 621 17.85 8.83 -20.84
C PHE A 621 16.99 9.36 -19.69
N LYS A 622 15.82 9.90 -20.02
CA LYS A 622 14.83 10.37 -19.05
C LYS A 622 13.42 9.98 -19.48
N VAL A 623 12.59 9.70 -18.49
CA VAL A 623 11.14 9.53 -18.64
C VAL A 623 10.43 10.56 -17.78
N TRP A 624 9.42 11.21 -18.34
CA TRP A 624 8.57 12.15 -17.62
C TRP A 624 7.10 11.81 -17.81
N ALA A 625 6.30 12.06 -16.77
CA ALA A 625 4.86 12.18 -16.85
C ALA A 625 4.43 13.52 -16.25
N ILE A 626 3.55 14.25 -16.94
CA ILE A 626 2.96 15.48 -16.43
C ILE A 626 1.47 15.51 -16.75
N ASN A 627 0.65 15.83 -15.76
CA ASN A 627 -0.75 16.17 -15.96
C ASN A 627 -0.87 17.66 -16.32
N VAL A 628 -1.57 17.95 -17.42
CA VAL A 628 -1.97 19.30 -17.82
C VAL A 628 -3.50 19.41 -17.82
N PRO A 629 -4.09 20.62 -17.75
CA PRO A 629 -5.54 20.79 -17.82
C PRO A 629 -6.16 20.10 -19.05
N GLY A 630 -7.21 19.32 -18.82
CA GLY A 630 -7.87 18.48 -19.82
C GLY A 630 -9.19 19.03 -20.36
N ASN A 631 -9.56 20.25 -19.99
CA ASN A 631 -10.82 20.89 -20.40
C ASN A 631 -10.88 21.28 -21.89
N LYS A 632 -9.77 21.13 -22.61
CA LYS A 632 -9.63 21.48 -24.03
C LYS A 632 -8.90 20.36 -24.77
N GLY A 633 -9.26 20.13 -26.03
CA GLY A 633 -8.53 19.19 -26.89
C GLY A 633 -7.09 19.65 -27.15
N ILE A 634 -6.16 18.69 -27.24
CA ILE A 634 -4.76 18.96 -27.59
C ILE A 634 -4.62 19.06 -29.12
N ALA A 635 -3.97 20.11 -29.60
CA ALA A 635 -3.59 20.25 -31.00
C ALA A 635 -2.13 19.87 -31.25
N LYS A 636 -1.23 20.12 -30.29
CA LYS A 636 0.20 19.85 -30.43
C LYS A 636 0.87 19.67 -29.07
N ILE A 637 1.83 18.77 -28.98
CA ILE A 637 2.69 18.58 -27.81
C ILE A 637 4.15 18.73 -28.24
N GLU A 638 4.92 19.55 -27.54
CA GLU A 638 6.33 19.80 -27.83
C GLU A 638 7.18 19.74 -26.57
N VAL A 639 8.38 19.18 -26.70
CA VAL A 639 9.45 19.33 -25.71
C VAL A 639 10.42 20.37 -26.22
N LEU A 640 10.66 21.38 -25.40
CA LEU A 640 11.50 22.53 -25.72
C LEU A 640 12.85 22.39 -25.00
N ASP A 641 13.94 22.67 -25.71
CA ASP A 641 15.27 22.82 -25.10
C ASP A 641 15.32 24.17 -24.38
N THR A 642 15.33 24.11 -23.05
CA THR A 642 15.34 25.26 -22.15
C THR A 642 16.41 25.05 -21.08
N PRO A 643 17.69 25.03 -21.46
CA PRO A 643 18.77 24.68 -20.55
C PRO A 643 18.83 25.67 -19.39
N MET A 644 18.90 25.15 -18.17
CA MET A 644 18.88 25.94 -16.94
C MET A 644 17.71 26.93 -16.85
N VAL A 645 16.48 26.46 -17.11
CA VAL A 645 15.31 27.34 -17.30
C VAL A 645 15.03 28.28 -16.12
N TRP A 646 15.50 27.95 -14.92
CA TRP A 646 15.40 28.82 -13.74
C TRP A 646 16.17 30.15 -13.89
N ASN A 647 17.23 30.19 -14.70
CA ASN A 647 17.98 31.41 -15.03
C ASN A 647 17.30 32.27 -16.10
N GLY A 648 16.31 31.72 -16.81
CA GLY A 648 15.59 32.41 -17.87
C GLY A 648 15.07 31.46 -18.93
N MET A 649 13.88 31.75 -19.44
CA MET A 649 13.30 31.07 -20.60
C MET A 649 13.90 31.68 -21.88
N PRO A 650 14.48 30.88 -22.80
CA PRO A 650 14.86 31.38 -24.11
C PRO A 650 13.67 32.01 -24.84
N ALA A 651 13.89 33.11 -25.57
CA ALA A 651 12.81 33.78 -26.31
C ALA A 651 12.24 32.89 -27.43
N ASN A 652 13.11 32.11 -28.09
CA ASN A 652 12.76 31.17 -29.15
C ASN A 652 13.42 29.81 -28.86
N PRO A 653 12.87 29.01 -27.93
CA PRO A 653 13.47 27.73 -27.57
C PRO A 653 13.33 26.73 -28.71
N THR A 654 14.38 25.94 -28.94
CA THR A 654 14.38 24.87 -29.95
C THR A 654 13.40 23.78 -29.56
N VAL A 655 12.58 23.33 -30.51
CA VAL A 655 11.73 22.14 -30.32
C VAL A 655 12.59 20.91 -30.58
N VAL A 656 12.81 20.09 -29.54
CA VAL A 656 13.62 18.86 -29.64
C VAL A 656 12.77 17.61 -29.85
N LEU A 657 11.47 17.70 -29.56
CA LEU A 657 10.52 16.63 -29.79
C LEU A 657 9.12 17.22 -30.01
N SER A 658 8.34 16.64 -30.91
CA SER A 658 6.99 17.12 -31.22
C SER A 658 6.05 15.95 -31.54
N ARG A 659 4.77 16.11 -31.19
CA ARG A 659 3.66 15.25 -31.57
C ARG A 659 2.47 16.09 -32.02
#